data_AF-A0A1B0DBS7-F1
#
_entry.id   AF-A0A1B0DBS7-F1
#
_cell.length_a   1.000
_cell.length_b   1.000
_cell.length_c   1.000
_cell.angle_alpha   90.00
_cell.angle_beta   90.00
_cell.angle_gamma   90.00
#
_symmetry.space_group_name_H-M   'P 1'
#
loop_
_entity.id
_entity.type
_entity.pdbx_description
1 polymer ?
#
loop_
_entity_poly.entity_id
_entity_poly.type
_entity_poly.pdbx_seq_one_letter_code
_entity_poly.pdbx_strand_id
1 'polypeptide(L)'
;MSLTEGPCYTIINSQDSEPYNEMQLKQDLEKGDTAVKIETLKKVIQLLLNGERLPGLLMTIMRFVLPLQNHTIKKLLLIYWEIVPKTSPDGKLLQEMILVCDAYRKDLQHPNEFLRGSTLRFLCKLKEPELLEPLMPAIRACLEHRHSYVRRNAVLAIFTIYKNFEWLVPDGPELIANFLDSQQDMSCKRNAFLMLLHADQERALNYLASCLDQVNSFGDILQLVIVELIYKVCHANPTERSRFIRCIYNLLNSSSNAVRYEAAGTLITLSTAPTAIRAAASCYIELIITESDNNVKLIVLDRLIAMKENENMERVMQDLVMDILRVLAAPDIEVRRKTLNLAMDLVSSRNIEELVLVLKKEVSKTHNIEHEDTGKYRQLLVRTLHTCCIKFPDVAATVIPVLVEFLSDTNELAATDVLIFIREAIQKFDHLRSLIIEKLIESFPAMKSVKVHRAALWILGEYAMSAKDILQVFEVVSETLGEVPIVEAEQKKLLGEQTEEEQKKNVGSVPSNKVTSDGTYATQSAFSVAPAPLKEQRPPLRQYFMDGDFFVGTTLAATLTKLVLRYIDVEGSEQKHNRLCTSAMLTMSSILHLGKSGFPTKPITNDDIDRIFLCLKTLSERTPGIVEIFKGTCREALATMLTAQTEEETQALREKQKAAAKVQADDPVTFAQLASGRNDQLGENVFESSLNQALAGTKSTALSDVASPTSKLNKVTQLTGFSDPVYSEAYVHVNQYDIVLDVLIVNQTSDTLQNCTLELATLGDLKLVERPHPVVLAPHDFCNIKANVKVSSTENGIIFGNIVYDAGNVSNCVVLNTIHIDIMDYILPATCNDTEFRRMWQEFEWENKVAVNTTLTDLHEYLKHLLHSTNMKCLTPEKALSGQCGFMAANMYARSIFGEDALANLSIEKSVENPNAPVIGHIRIRAKSQGMALSLGDKINLTQKGPQNKIISAY
;
A
#
# COMPACT_ATOMS: atom_id res chain seq x y z
N MET A 1 -55.61 -4.54 -6.25
CA MET A 1 -54.45 -5.44 -6.30
C MET A 1 -54.96 -6.87 -6.24
N SER A 2 -54.80 -7.65 -7.31
CA SER A 2 -55.10 -9.07 -7.27
C SER A 2 -54.17 -9.74 -6.25
N LEU A 3 -54.72 -10.68 -5.49
CA LEU A 3 -54.11 -11.39 -4.36
C LEU A 3 -52.84 -12.19 -4.70
N THR A 4 -52.21 -12.03 -5.85
CA THR A 4 -51.28 -13.00 -6.45
C THR A 4 -49.79 -12.76 -6.15
N GLU A 5 -49.36 -11.58 -5.73
CA GLU A 5 -47.91 -11.30 -5.63
C GLU A 5 -47.53 -10.89 -4.20
N GLY A 6 -47.04 -11.87 -3.44
CA GLY A 6 -46.15 -11.58 -2.32
C GLY A 6 -44.72 -11.63 -2.84
N PRO A 7 -43.83 -10.69 -2.50
CA PRO A 7 -42.45 -10.70 -2.96
C PRO A 7 -41.70 -11.97 -2.50
N CYS A 8 -41.11 -12.70 -3.46
CA CYS A 8 -40.19 -13.81 -3.21
C CYS A 8 -38.78 -13.25 -3.09
N TYR A 9 -38.19 -13.32 -1.89
CA TYR A 9 -36.89 -12.69 -1.61
C TYR A 9 -35.70 -13.64 -1.83
N THR A 10 -35.92 -14.94 -2.04
CA THR A 10 -34.83 -15.93 -2.23
C THR A 10 -35.32 -17.14 -3.03
N ILE A 11 -34.85 -17.29 -4.27
CA ILE A 11 -35.09 -18.49 -5.08
C ILE A 11 -34.00 -19.52 -4.76
N ILE A 12 -34.38 -20.64 -4.15
CA ILE A 12 -33.47 -21.76 -3.89
C ILE A 12 -33.54 -22.69 -5.11
N ASN A 13 -32.50 -22.69 -5.93
CA ASN A 13 -32.39 -23.58 -7.09
C ASN A 13 -32.17 -25.03 -6.62
N SER A 14 -33.24 -25.83 -6.59
CA SER A 14 -33.15 -27.29 -6.41
C SER A 14 -32.94 -27.94 -7.77
N GLN A 15 -31.95 -28.83 -7.87
CA GLN A 15 -31.62 -29.56 -9.11
C GLN A 15 -32.73 -30.53 -9.56
N ASP A 16 -33.68 -30.85 -8.68
CA ASP A 16 -34.81 -31.74 -8.94
C ASP A 16 -36.13 -30.96 -8.95
N SER A 17 -36.53 -30.43 -10.11
CA SER A 17 -37.86 -29.85 -10.31
C SER A 17 -38.89 -30.93 -10.65
N GLU A 18 -39.15 -31.85 -9.72
CA GLU A 18 -40.35 -32.69 -9.80
C GLU A 18 -41.60 -31.86 -9.46
N PRO A 19 -42.71 -31.96 -10.23
CA PRO A 19 -43.95 -31.28 -9.90
C PRO A 19 -44.48 -31.78 -8.55
N TYR A 20 -44.72 -30.88 -7.60
CA TYR A 20 -45.19 -31.24 -6.26
C TYR A 20 -46.70 -31.52 -6.26
N ASN A 21 -47.11 -32.52 -5.48
CA ASN A 21 -48.52 -32.87 -5.28
C ASN A 21 -48.94 -32.48 -3.85
N GLU A 22 -49.74 -31.43 -3.70
CA GLU A 22 -50.22 -30.93 -2.40
C GLU A 22 -50.99 -32.00 -1.61
N MET A 23 -51.73 -32.88 -2.29
CA MET A 23 -52.49 -33.96 -1.64
C MET A 23 -51.55 -35.01 -1.03
N GLN A 24 -50.43 -35.30 -1.69
CA GLN A 24 -49.41 -36.21 -1.19
C GLN A 24 -48.69 -35.60 0.01
N LEU A 25 -48.28 -34.33 -0.08
CA LEU A 25 -47.68 -33.59 1.05
C LEU A 25 -48.60 -33.60 2.28
N LYS A 26 -49.91 -33.43 2.08
CA LYS A 26 -50.90 -33.51 3.15
C LYS A 26 -50.96 -34.91 3.77
N GLN A 27 -51.02 -35.95 2.96
CA GLN A 27 -51.05 -37.35 3.45
C GLN A 27 -49.77 -37.72 4.21
N ASP A 28 -48.61 -37.29 3.72
CA ASP A 28 -47.31 -37.53 4.34
C ASP A 28 -47.20 -36.84 5.71
N LEU A 29 -47.76 -35.63 5.85
CA LEU A 29 -47.79 -34.93 7.15
C LEU A 29 -48.82 -35.50 8.13
N GLU A 30 -49.93 -36.06 7.64
CA GLU A 30 -50.98 -36.67 8.47
C GLU A 30 -50.60 -38.06 8.97
N LYS A 31 -50.16 -38.94 8.06
CA LYS A 31 -49.97 -40.38 8.30
C LYS A 31 -48.52 -40.84 8.26
N GLY A 32 -47.59 -40.04 7.74
CA GLY A 32 -46.18 -40.42 7.64
C GLY A 32 -45.48 -40.54 8.99
N ASP A 33 -44.40 -41.32 9.03
CA ASP A 33 -43.53 -41.42 10.20
C ASP A 33 -42.76 -40.13 10.47
N THR A 34 -42.16 -39.99 11.65
CA THR A 34 -41.41 -38.79 12.06
C THR A 34 -40.34 -38.38 11.03
N ALA A 35 -39.65 -39.35 10.41
CA ALA A 35 -38.65 -39.09 9.37
C ALA A 35 -39.28 -38.50 8.10
N VAL A 36 -40.38 -39.10 7.64
CA VAL A 36 -41.15 -38.62 6.47
C VAL A 36 -41.67 -37.20 6.75
N LYS A 37 -42.26 -36.96 7.92
CA LYS A 37 -42.72 -35.61 8.32
C LYS A 37 -41.60 -34.56 8.31
N ILE A 38 -40.38 -34.92 8.69
CA ILE A 38 -39.21 -34.02 8.64
C ILE A 38 -38.85 -33.67 7.20
N GLU A 39 -38.77 -34.66 6.31
CA GLU A 39 -38.48 -34.44 4.90
C GLU A 39 -39.58 -33.62 4.21
N THR A 40 -40.83 -33.98 4.45
CA THR A 40 -41.99 -33.26 3.90
C THR A 40 -42.03 -31.82 4.40
N LEU A 41 -41.74 -31.56 5.69
CA LEU A 41 -41.70 -30.18 6.22
C LEU A 41 -40.55 -29.36 5.61
N LYS A 42 -39.38 -29.98 5.34
CA LYS A 42 -38.28 -29.31 4.62
C LYS A 42 -38.70 -28.94 3.19
N LYS A 43 -39.35 -29.86 2.47
CA LYS A 43 -39.88 -29.60 1.12
C LYS A 43 -40.89 -28.45 1.15
N VAL A 44 -41.83 -28.45 2.09
CA VAL A 44 -42.82 -27.36 2.24
C VAL A 44 -42.16 -26.01 2.50
N ILE A 45 -41.12 -25.94 3.34
CA ILE A 45 -40.36 -24.71 3.59
C ILE A 45 -39.67 -24.22 2.31
N GLN A 46 -39.07 -25.12 1.52
CA GLN A 46 -38.45 -24.78 0.24
C GLN A 46 -39.46 -24.21 -0.76
N LEU A 47 -40.63 -24.85 -0.91
CA LEU A 47 -41.70 -24.40 -1.79
C LEU A 47 -42.24 -23.01 -1.37
N LEU A 48 -42.44 -22.80 -0.07
CA LEU A 48 -42.86 -21.49 0.46
C LEU A 48 -41.81 -20.40 0.23
N LEU A 49 -40.52 -20.70 0.38
CA LEU A 49 -39.43 -19.75 0.10
C LEU A 49 -39.37 -19.38 -1.39
N ASN A 50 -39.68 -20.33 -2.28
CA ASN A 50 -39.76 -20.09 -3.72
C ASN A 50 -41.02 -19.30 -4.14
N GLY A 51 -41.91 -18.94 -3.20
CA GLY A 51 -43.08 -18.10 -3.43
C GLY A 51 -44.39 -18.85 -3.65
N GLU A 52 -44.41 -20.17 -3.52
CA GLU A 52 -45.63 -20.97 -3.69
C GLU A 52 -46.54 -20.88 -2.47
N ARG A 53 -47.84 -20.66 -2.67
CA ARG A 53 -48.82 -20.58 -1.58
C ARG A 53 -49.47 -21.94 -1.32
N LEU A 54 -49.28 -22.47 -0.12
CA LEU A 54 -49.82 -23.76 0.33
C LEU A 54 -50.79 -23.59 1.53
N PRO A 55 -51.92 -22.86 1.38
CA PRO A 55 -52.82 -22.58 2.50
C PRO A 55 -53.48 -23.84 3.07
N GLY A 56 -53.66 -24.90 2.26
CA GLY A 56 -54.26 -26.17 2.67
C GLY A 56 -53.44 -26.97 3.67
N LEU A 57 -52.14 -26.69 3.79
CA LEU A 57 -51.21 -27.40 4.68
C LEU A 57 -51.11 -26.79 6.08
N LEU A 58 -51.50 -25.52 6.27
CA LEU A 58 -51.37 -24.82 7.55
C LEU A 58 -52.10 -25.58 8.68
N MET A 59 -53.37 -25.94 8.46
CA MET A 59 -54.18 -26.67 9.44
C MET A 59 -53.65 -28.10 9.70
N THR A 60 -53.17 -28.77 8.65
CA THR A 60 -52.56 -30.09 8.77
C THR A 60 -51.28 -30.04 9.61
N ILE A 61 -50.42 -29.04 9.40
CA ILE A 61 -49.20 -28.84 10.19
C ILE A 61 -49.54 -28.53 11.65
N MET A 62 -50.50 -27.65 11.92
CA MET A 62 -50.93 -27.33 13.29
C MET A 62 -51.49 -28.55 14.03
N ARG A 63 -52.26 -29.41 13.36
CA ARG A 63 -52.90 -30.56 13.99
C ARG A 63 -51.96 -31.75 14.18
N PHE A 64 -51.11 -32.05 13.19
CA PHE A 64 -50.37 -33.32 13.13
C PHE A 64 -48.85 -33.19 13.29
N VAL A 65 -48.30 -31.97 13.21
CA VAL A 65 -46.85 -31.73 13.28
C VAL A 65 -46.49 -30.88 14.50
N LEU A 66 -47.23 -29.80 14.78
CA LEU A 66 -47.00 -28.91 15.94
C LEU A 66 -46.98 -29.63 17.30
N PRO A 67 -47.80 -30.65 17.58
CA PRO A 67 -47.78 -31.35 18.87
C PRO A 67 -46.55 -32.25 19.09
N LEU A 68 -45.78 -32.54 18.03
CA LEU A 68 -44.65 -33.46 18.10
C LEU A 68 -43.47 -32.84 18.88
N GLN A 69 -42.86 -33.64 19.75
CA GLN A 69 -41.76 -33.20 20.63
C GLN A 69 -40.36 -33.40 20.02
N ASN A 70 -40.27 -33.83 18.75
CA ASN A 70 -38.98 -34.06 18.11
C ASN A 70 -38.22 -32.74 17.89
N HIS A 71 -36.96 -32.69 18.33
CA HIS A 71 -36.12 -31.48 18.26
C HIS A 71 -35.95 -30.93 16.84
N THR A 72 -35.82 -31.79 15.83
CA THR A 72 -35.66 -31.39 14.43
C THR A 72 -36.94 -30.77 13.89
N ILE A 73 -38.08 -31.37 14.20
CA ILE A 73 -39.41 -30.84 13.81
C ILE A 73 -39.63 -29.48 14.46
N LYS A 74 -39.34 -29.32 15.75
CA LYS A 74 -39.46 -28.03 16.46
C LYS A 74 -38.62 -26.92 15.81
N LYS A 75 -37.37 -27.21 15.42
CA LYS A 75 -36.51 -26.25 14.71
C LYS A 75 -37.09 -25.88 13.33
N LEU A 76 -37.54 -26.86 12.55
CA LEU A 76 -38.14 -26.64 11.24
C LEU A 76 -39.44 -25.83 11.35
N LEU A 77 -40.25 -26.09 12.39
CA LEU A 77 -41.47 -25.32 12.66
C LEU A 77 -41.15 -23.84 12.91
N LEU A 78 -40.10 -23.50 13.69
CA LEU A 78 -39.71 -22.10 13.88
C LEU A 78 -39.36 -21.40 12.55
N ILE A 79 -38.69 -22.11 11.63
CA ILE A 79 -38.39 -21.58 10.28
C ILE A 79 -39.67 -21.42 9.46
N TYR A 80 -40.54 -22.44 9.48
CA TYR A 80 -41.83 -22.41 8.79
C TYR A 80 -42.68 -21.20 9.23
N TRP A 81 -42.76 -20.97 10.54
CA TRP A 81 -43.51 -19.84 11.10
C TRP A 81 -42.91 -18.48 10.77
N GLU A 82 -41.61 -18.40 10.47
CA GLU A 82 -40.99 -17.14 10.02
C GLU A 82 -41.53 -16.74 8.64
N ILE A 83 -41.77 -17.72 7.77
CA ILE A 83 -42.10 -17.51 6.36
C ILE A 83 -43.61 -17.37 6.12
N VAL A 84 -44.42 -18.14 6.84
CA VAL A 84 -45.88 -18.21 6.58
C VAL A 84 -46.58 -16.89 6.89
N PRO A 85 -47.53 -16.42 6.05
CA PRO A 85 -48.35 -15.24 6.34
C PRO A 85 -49.18 -15.43 7.62
N LYS A 86 -49.15 -14.44 8.52
CA LYS A 86 -49.87 -14.48 9.82
C LYS A 86 -51.18 -13.71 9.80
N THR A 87 -51.32 -12.80 8.83
CA THR A 87 -52.50 -11.95 8.65
C THR A 87 -53.33 -12.42 7.46
N SER A 88 -54.64 -12.26 7.60
CA SER A 88 -55.60 -12.35 6.51
C SER A 88 -55.34 -11.24 5.48
N PRO A 89 -55.91 -11.34 4.27
CA PRO A 89 -55.84 -10.27 3.26
C PRO A 89 -56.32 -8.90 3.77
N ASP A 90 -57.22 -8.89 4.76
CA ASP A 90 -57.75 -7.68 5.41
C ASP A 90 -56.82 -7.11 6.50
N GLY A 91 -55.61 -7.68 6.68
CA GLY A 91 -54.64 -7.25 7.69
C GLY A 91 -54.90 -7.75 9.12
N LYS A 92 -55.99 -8.48 9.37
CA LYS A 92 -56.32 -9.06 10.68
C LYS A 92 -55.57 -10.37 10.93
N LEU A 93 -55.13 -10.62 12.17
CA LEU A 93 -54.47 -11.87 12.55
C LEU A 93 -55.38 -13.08 12.31
N LEU A 94 -54.81 -14.15 11.75
CA LEU A 94 -55.50 -15.44 11.57
C LEU A 94 -55.85 -16.06 12.94
N GLN A 95 -57.10 -16.53 13.10
CA GLN A 95 -57.57 -17.11 14.37
C GLN A 95 -56.75 -18.35 14.77
N GLU A 96 -56.24 -19.07 13.78
CA GLU A 96 -55.38 -20.23 13.94
C GLU A 96 -54.06 -19.90 14.64
N MET A 97 -53.58 -18.66 14.55
CA MET A 97 -52.34 -18.23 15.19
C MET A 97 -52.42 -18.22 16.72
N ILE A 98 -53.63 -18.27 17.30
CA ILE A 98 -53.82 -18.43 18.75
C ILE A 98 -53.24 -19.77 19.22
N LEU A 99 -53.43 -20.85 18.46
CA LEU A 99 -52.88 -22.18 18.78
C LEU A 99 -51.36 -22.18 18.70
N VAL A 100 -50.81 -21.44 17.75
CA VAL A 100 -49.38 -21.26 17.56
C VAL A 100 -48.77 -20.45 18.72
N CYS A 101 -49.48 -19.41 19.18
CA CYS A 101 -49.09 -18.63 20.35
C CYS A 101 -49.05 -19.48 21.63
N ASP A 102 -50.05 -20.35 21.85
CA ASP A 102 -50.02 -21.29 22.99
C ASP A 102 -48.84 -22.28 22.90
N ALA A 103 -48.50 -22.73 21.68
CA ALA A 103 -47.32 -23.57 21.47
C ALA A 103 -46.01 -22.84 21.79
N TYR A 104 -45.86 -21.58 21.38
CA TYR A 104 -44.68 -20.78 21.73
C TYR A 104 -44.56 -20.55 23.24
N ARG A 105 -45.68 -20.28 23.92
CA ARG A 105 -45.71 -20.14 25.38
C ARG A 105 -45.21 -21.42 26.06
N LYS A 106 -45.67 -22.60 25.61
CA LYS A 106 -45.19 -23.90 26.12
C LYS A 106 -43.71 -24.12 25.83
N ASP A 107 -43.24 -23.77 24.64
CA ASP A 107 -41.84 -23.91 24.25
C ASP A 107 -40.91 -22.98 25.07
N LEU A 108 -41.37 -21.76 25.41
CA LEU A 108 -40.68 -20.83 26.33
C LEU A 108 -40.63 -21.35 27.78
N GLN A 109 -41.58 -22.20 28.18
CA GLN A 109 -41.66 -22.83 29.49
C GLN A 109 -41.10 -24.27 29.52
N HIS A 110 -40.57 -24.75 28.40
CA HIS A 110 -40.11 -26.13 28.25
C HIS A 110 -38.83 -26.39 29.08
N PRO A 111 -38.61 -27.58 29.66
CA PRO A 111 -37.40 -27.85 30.45
C PRO A 111 -36.08 -27.72 29.65
N ASN A 112 -36.12 -27.98 28.34
CA ASN A 112 -34.95 -27.85 27.44
C ASN A 112 -34.60 -26.39 27.13
N GLU A 113 -33.41 -25.96 27.55
CA GLU A 113 -32.85 -24.62 27.37
C GLU A 113 -32.60 -24.24 25.90
N PHE A 114 -32.28 -25.21 25.04
CA PHE A 114 -32.02 -24.95 23.62
C PHE A 114 -33.30 -24.63 22.87
N LEU A 115 -34.42 -25.25 23.27
CA LEU A 115 -35.73 -24.95 22.72
C LEU A 115 -36.15 -23.54 23.12
N ARG A 116 -36.09 -23.21 24.42
CA ARG A 116 -36.37 -21.84 24.90
C ARG A 116 -35.55 -20.78 24.17
N GLY A 117 -34.23 -20.95 24.09
CA GLY A 117 -33.36 -19.97 23.45
C GLY A 117 -33.55 -19.87 21.92
N SER A 118 -33.96 -20.95 21.25
CA SER A 118 -34.29 -20.91 19.82
C SER A 118 -35.62 -20.19 19.59
N THR A 119 -36.62 -20.44 20.43
CA THR A 119 -37.90 -19.71 20.41
C THR A 119 -37.69 -18.22 20.69
N LEU A 120 -36.90 -17.84 21.71
CA LEU A 120 -36.59 -16.43 22.02
C LEU A 120 -35.93 -15.70 20.83
N ARG A 121 -35.01 -16.35 20.11
CA ARG A 121 -34.41 -15.79 18.88
C ARG A 121 -35.43 -15.64 17.75
N PHE A 122 -36.33 -16.62 17.60
CA PHE A 122 -37.41 -16.54 16.63
C PHE A 122 -38.36 -15.36 16.94
N LEU A 123 -38.71 -15.13 18.21
CA LEU A 123 -39.57 -14.00 18.60
C LEU A 123 -39.00 -12.63 18.23
N CYS A 124 -37.67 -12.50 18.13
CA CYS A 124 -37.03 -11.26 17.67
C CYS A 124 -37.38 -10.90 16.21
N LYS A 125 -37.88 -11.87 15.44
CA LYS A 125 -38.23 -11.70 14.02
C LYS A 125 -39.71 -11.46 13.77
N LEU A 126 -40.56 -11.64 14.79
CA LEU A 126 -42.00 -11.42 14.67
C LEU A 126 -42.31 -9.92 14.61
N LYS A 127 -43.26 -9.55 13.75
CA LYS A 127 -43.67 -8.17 13.52
C LYS A 127 -45.10 -7.89 14.02
N GLU A 128 -45.79 -8.92 14.48
CA GLU A 128 -47.19 -8.85 14.88
C GLU A 128 -47.30 -8.68 16.41
N PRO A 129 -47.71 -7.49 16.91
CA PRO A 129 -47.74 -7.22 18.35
C PRO A 129 -48.77 -8.09 19.09
N GLU A 130 -49.90 -8.42 18.44
CA GLU A 130 -50.96 -9.28 18.99
C GLU A 130 -50.47 -10.69 19.36
N LEU A 131 -49.41 -11.20 18.69
CA LEU A 131 -48.80 -12.50 19.02
C LEU A 131 -47.76 -12.40 20.14
N LEU A 132 -47.11 -11.25 20.29
CA LEU A 132 -46.07 -11.04 21.28
C LEU A 132 -46.66 -10.73 22.66
N GLU A 133 -47.78 -10.00 22.71
CA GLU A 133 -48.42 -9.58 23.96
C GLU A 133 -48.72 -10.74 24.94
N PRO A 134 -49.35 -11.85 24.51
CA PRO A 134 -49.61 -12.97 25.41
C PRO A 134 -48.36 -13.72 25.87
N LEU A 135 -47.24 -13.56 25.16
CA LEU A 135 -45.97 -14.24 25.43
C LEU A 135 -45.09 -13.46 26.41
N MET A 136 -45.34 -12.16 26.62
CA MET A 136 -44.51 -11.31 27.45
C MET A 136 -44.23 -11.86 28.86
N PRO A 137 -45.21 -12.41 29.62
CA PRO A 137 -44.94 -12.98 30.93
C PRO A 137 -43.96 -14.17 30.88
N ALA A 138 -44.04 -15.00 29.83
CA ALA A 138 -43.14 -16.15 29.66
C ALA A 138 -41.72 -15.69 29.26
N ILE A 139 -41.60 -14.66 28.42
CA ILE A 139 -40.32 -14.05 28.06
C ILE A 139 -39.64 -13.44 29.29
N ARG A 140 -40.38 -12.71 30.13
CA ARG A 140 -39.85 -12.13 31.38
C ARG A 140 -39.36 -13.22 32.34
N ALA A 141 -40.11 -14.30 32.51
CA ALA A 141 -39.70 -15.44 33.33
C ALA A 141 -38.38 -16.10 32.84
N CYS A 142 -38.06 -16.00 31.55
CA CYS A 142 -36.80 -16.50 31.01
C CYS A 142 -35.56 -15.70 31.45
N LEU A 143 -35.71 -14.48 31.98
CA LEU A 143 -34.60 -13.72 32.57
C LEU A 143 -34.07 -14.36 33.86
N GLU A 144 -34.91 -15.05 34.62
CA GLU A 144 -34.53 -15.70 35.88
C GLU A 144 -34.11 -17.17 35.69
N HIS A 145 -34.05 -17.64 34.44
CA HIS A 145 -33.74 -19.03 34.15
C HIS A 145 -32.33 -19.42 34.59
N ARG A 146 -32.09 -20.65 35.07
CA ARG A 146 -30.79 -21.15 35.57
C ARG A 146 -29.64 -21.00 34.57
N HIS A 147 -29.91 -21.23 33.28
CA HIS A 147 -28.88 -21.23 32.22
C HIS A 147 -28.72 -19.85 31.56
N SER A 148 -27.48 -19.34 31.51
CA SER A 148 -27.16 -18.03 30.91
C SER A 148 -27.51 -17.94 29.42
N TYR A 149 -27.44 -19.05 28.67
CA TYR A 149 -27.88 -19.12 27.28
C TYR A 149 -29.32 -18.62 27.09
N VAL A 150 -30.24 -19.00 27.98
CA VAL A 150 -31.65 -18.56 27.91
C VAL A 150 -31.77 -17.10 28.29
N ARG A 151 -31.15 -16.69 29.41
CA ARG A 151 -31.17 -15.30 29.89
C ARG A 151 -30.65 -14.32 28.84
N ARG A 152 -29.51 -14.63 28.20
CA ARG A 152 -28.93 -13.85 27.10
C ARG A 152 -29.90 -13.61 25.95
N ASN A 153 -30.57 -14.67 25.50
CA ASN A 153 -31.54 -14.58 24.41
C ASN A 153 -32.83 -13.89 24.84
N ALA A 154 -33.21 -13.97 26.13
CA ALA A 154 -34.35 -13.27 26.67
C ALA A 154 -34.12 -11.75 26.69
N VAL A 155 -32.92 -11.31 27.09
CA VAL A 155 -32.53 -9.90 26.98
C VAL A 155 -32.58 -9.41 25.52
N LEU A 156 -32.06 -10.20 24.58
CA LEU A 156 -32.11 -9.86 23.15
C LEU A 156 -33.55 -9.75 22.63
N ALA A 157 -34.43 -10.67 23.03
CA ALA A 157 -35.83 -10.64 22.67
C ALA A 157 -36.53 -9.39 23.23
N ILE A 158 -36.33 -9.09 24.53
CA ILE A 158 -36.89 -7.89 25.16
C ILE A 158 -36.36 -6.62 24.48
N PHE A 159 -35.06 -6.56 24.15
CA PHE A 159 -34.48 -5.43 23.45
C PHE A 159 -35.13 -5.20 22.08
N THR A 160 -35.28 -6.27 21.30
CA THR A 160 -35.87 -6.19 19.95
C THR A 160 -37.35 -5.83 20.01
N ILE A 161 -38.09 -6.41 20.97
CA ILE A 161 -39.50 -6.10 21.19
C ILE A 161 -39.67 -4.64 21.63
N TYR A 162 -38.88 -4.15 22.59
CA TYR A 162 -38.93 -2.77 23.05
C TYR A 162 -38.65 -1.77 21.91
N LYS A 163 -37.63 -2.06 21.09
CA LYS A 163 -37.27 -1.22 19.93
C LYS A 163 -38.39 -1.11 18.90
N ASN A 164 -39.12 -2.21 18.65
CA ASN A 164 -40.20 -2.24 17.65
C ASN A 164 -41.56 -1.82 18.23
N PHE A 165 -41.83 -2.14 19.50
CA PHE A 165 -43.11 -2.02 20.18
C PHE A 165 -42.91 -1.56 21.64
N GLU A 166 -42.55 -0.29 21.83
CA GLU A 166 -42.22 0.27 23.15
C GLU A 166 -43.35 0.09 24.19
N TRP A 167 -44.61 0.28 23.79
CA TRP A 167 -45.78 0.16 24.67
C TRP A 167 -46.00 -1.24 25.22
N LEU A 168 -45.40 -2.28 24.62
CA LEU A 168 -45.56 -3.66 25.07
C LEU A 168 -44.70 -3.98 26.30
N VAL A 169 -43.58 -3.26 26.46
CA VAL A 169 -42.65 -3.41 27.58
C VAL A 169 -42.16 -2.03 28.04
N PRO A 170 -43.05 -1.16 28.55
CA PRO A 170 -42.68 0.22 28.89
C PRO A 170 -41.64 0.28 30.02
N ASP A 171 -41.65 -0.71 30.91
CA ASP A 171 -40.69 -0.92 32.01
C ASP A 171 -39.41 -1.68 31.57
N GLY A 172 -39.22 -1.91 30.26
CA GLY A 172 -38.11 -2.69 29.71
C GLY A 172 -36.72 -2.21 30.15
N PRO A 173 -36.39 -0.90 30.03
CA PRO A 173 -35.10 -0.38 30.48
C PRO A 173 -34.85 -0.58 31.97
N GLU A 174 -35.87 -0.39 32.82
CA GLU A 174 -35.77 -0.60 34.26
C GLU A 174 -35.56 -2.07 34.63
N LEU A 175 -36.32 -2.97 34.01
CA LEU A 175 -36.20 -4.41 34.17
C LEU A 175 -34.78 -4.89 33.84
N ILE A 176 -34.21 -4.40 32.72
CA ILE A 176 -32.89 -4.82 32.26
C ILE A 176 -31.76 -4.18 33.07
N ALA A 177 -31.95 -2.97 33.61
CA ALA A 177 -31.01 -2.37 34.57
C ALA A 177 -30.91 -3.22 35.84
N ASN A 178 -32.04 -3.58 36.45
CA ASN A 178 -32.06 -4.45 37.63
C ASN A 178 -31.47 -5.86 37.35
N PHE A 179 -31.74 -6.37 36.15
CA PHE A 179 -31.11 -7.61 35.68
C PHE A 179 -29.59 -7.46 35.58
N LEU A 180 -29.09 -6.38 34.98
CA LEU A 180 -27.67 -6.12 34.77
C LEU A 180 -26.89 -6.08 36.10
N ASP A 181 -27.45 -5.45 37.13
CA ASP A 181 -26.84 -5.36 38.46
C ASP A 181 -26.69 -6.72 39.15
N SER A 182 -27.65 -7.64 38.92
CA SER A 182 -27.64 -8.97 39.54
C SER A 182 -26.87 -10.03 38.74
N GLN A 183 -26.56 -9.78 37.46
CA GLN A 183 -25.92 -10.77 36.62
C GLN A 183 -24.42 -10.92 36.88
N GLN A 184 -23.93 -12.16 36.75
CA GLN A 184 -22.49 -12.48 36.77
C GLN A 184 -21.95 -12.89 35.40
N ASP A 185 -22.80 -13.43 34.51
CA ASP A 185 -22.39 -13.91 33.19
C ASP A 185 -22.10 -12.77 32.22
N MET A 186 -20.91 -12.76 31.63
CA MET A 186 -20.41 -11.69 30.77
C MET A 186 -21.22 -11.52 29.47
N SER A 187 -21.74 -12.62 28.91
CA SER A 187 -22.53 -12.57 27.68
C SER A 187 -23.91 -11.95 27.92
N CYS A 188 -24.50 -12.23 29.08
CA CYS A 188 -25.75 -11.61 29.52
C CYS A 188 -25.55 -10.11 29.82
N LYS A 189 -24.48 -9.76 30.54
CA LYS A 189 -24.12 -8.36 30.82
C LYS A 189 -23.96 -7.54 29.54
N ARG A 190 -23.28 -8.09 28.53
CA ARG A 190 -23.13 -7.44 27.22
C ARG A 190 -24.47 -7.07 26.59
N ASN A 191 -25.38 -8.04 26.45
CA ASN A 191 -26.66 -7.78 25.79
C ASN A 191 -27.52 -6.80 26.61
N ALA A 192 -27.49 -6.89 27.93
CA ALA A 192 -28.23 -6.00 28.81
C ALA A 192 -27.69 -4.56 28.72
N PHE A 193 -26.37 -4.41 28.78
CA PHE A 193 -25.71 -3.12 28.61
C PHE A 193 -25.95 -2.52 27.22
N LEU A 194 -25.90 -3.33 26.16
CA LEU A 194 -26.20 -2.90 24.79
C LEU A 194 -27.64 -2.42 24.65
N MET A 195 -28.60 -3.11 25.27
CA MET A 195 -29.98 -2.64 25.29
C MET A 195 -30.11 -1.29 25.98
N LEU A 196 -29.53 -1.14 27.18
CA LEU A 196 -29.58 0.15 27.90
C LEU A 196 -28.91 1.26 27.10
N LEU A 197 -27.78 0.99 26.44
CA LEU A 197 -27.10 1.96 25.58
C LEU A 197 -28.02 2.55 24.49
N HIS A 198 -28.92 1.74 23.92
CA HIS A 198 -29.85 2.19 22.88
C HIS A 198 -31.19 2.71 23.42
N ALA A 199 -31.65 2.20 24.56
CA ALA A 199 -32.96 2.51 25.13
C ALA A 199 -32.92 3.64 26.18
N ASP A 200 -31.93 3.62 27.08
CA ASP A 200 -31.78 4.56 28.19
C ASP A 200 -30.28 4.75 28.53
N GLN A 201 -29.67 5.75 27.87
CA GLN A 201 -28.24 6.05 28.02
C GLN A 201 -27.87 6.50 29.44
N GLU A 202 -28.76 7.19 30.15
CA GLU A 202 -28.48 7.66 31.51
C GLU A 202 -28.29 6.49 32.47
N ARG A 203 -29.15 5.47 32.40
CA ARG A 203 -28.99 4.24 33.20
C ARG A 203 -27.73 3.47 32.84
N ALA A 204 -27.41 3.37 31.54
CA ALA A 204 -26.16 2.73 31.09
C ALA A 204 -24.93 3.45 31.66
N LEU A 205 -24.94 4.79 31.68
CA LEU A 205 -23.87 5.60 32.24
C LEU A 205 -23.75 5.47 33.75
N ASN A 206 -24.88 5.44 34.47
CA ASN A 206 -24.90 5.22 35.92
C ASN A 206 -24.35 3.84 36.31
N TYR A 207 -24.66 2.79 35.52
CA TYR A 207 -24.06 1.48 35.69
C TYR A 207 -22.56 1.48 35.37
N LEU A 208 -22.15 2.07 34.24
CA LEU A 208 -20.72 2.14 33.88
C LEU A 208 -19.93 2.90 34.96
N ALA A 209 -20.48 3.99 35.48
CA ALA A 209 -19.95 4.78 36.57
C ALA A 209 -19.71 3.98 37.86
N SER A 210 -20.61 3.06 38.21
CA SER A 210 -20.49 2.22 39.41
C SER A 210 -19.43 1.12 39.27
N CYS A 211 -19.09 0.74 38.02
CA CYS A 211 -18.16 -0.34 37.72
C CYS A 211 -16.87 0.10 37.00
N LEU A 212 -16.54 1.40 36.95
CA LEU A 212 -15.38 1.96 36.22
C LEU A 212 -14.05 1.26 36.53
N ASP A 213 -13.78 0.96 37.80
CA ASP A 213 -12.53 0.32 38.21
C ASP A 213 -12.45 -1.17 37.81
N GLN A 214 -13.60 -1.81 37.53
CA GLN A 214 -13.68 -3.23 37.16
C GLN A 214 -13.64 -3.49 35.65
N VAL A 215 -13.68 -2.44 34.82
CA VAL A 215 -13.79 -2.56 33.35
C VAL A 215 -12.66 -3.39 32.73
N ASN A 216 -11.44 -3.35 33.30
CA ASN A 216 -10.32 -4.16 32.80
C ASN A 216 -10.54 -5.67 33.00
N SER A 217 -11.39 -6.07 33.96
CA SER A 217 -11.74 -7.49 34.16
C SER A 217 -12.80 -8.00 33.18
N PHE A 218 -13.42 -7.10 32.42
CA PHE A 218 -14.48 -7.48 31.49
C PHE A 218 -13.93 -8.18 30.24
N GLY A 219 -14.78 -8.97 29.58
CA GLY A 219 -14.44 -9.57 28.29
C GLY A 219 -14.23 -8.51 27.22
N ASP A 220 -13.34 -8.79 26.29
CA ASP A 220 -12.97 -7.95 25.15
C ASP A 220 -14.17 -7.34 24.40
N ILE A 221 -15.19 -8.14 24.09
CA ILE A 221 -16.39 -7.68 23.37
C ILE A 221 -17.13 -6.60 24.16
N LEU A 222 -17.22 -6.74 25.49
CA LEU A 222 -17.87 -5.73 26.35
C LEU A 222 -16.99 -4.49 26.47
N GLN A 223 -15.67 -4.65 26.58
CA GLN A 223 -14.73 -3.52 26.60
C GLN A 223 -14.83 -2.68 25.32
N LEU A 224 -14.93 -3.30 24.14
CA LEU A 224 -15.11 -2.60 22.87
C LEU A 224 -16.41 -1.78 22.84
N VAL A 225 -17.53 -2.37 23.29
CA VAL A 225 -18.82 -1.65 23.39
C VAL A 225 -18.72 -0.47 24.38
N ILE A 226 -17.96 -0.63 25.47
CA ILE A 226 -17.71 0.44 26.43
C ILE A 226 -16.87 1.56 25.80
N VAL A 227 -15.82 1.25 25.04
CA VAL A 227 -15.01 2.26 24.32
C VAL A 227 -15.88 3.04 23.34
N GLU A 228 -16.72 2.36 22.55
CA GLU A 228 -17.65 2.99 21.62
C GLU A 228 -18.66 3.91 22.34
N LEU A 229 -19.19 3.47 23.48
CA LEU A 229 -20.08 4.27 24.30
C LEU A 229 -19.36 5.51 24.85
N ILE A 230 -18.16 5.34 25.41
CA ILE A 230 -17.38 6.46 25.96
C ILE A 230 -17.12 7.49 24.86
N TYR A 231 -16.77 7.05 23.65
CA TYR A 231 -16.60 7.92 22.49
C TYR A 231 -17.89 8.72 22.21
N LYS A 232 -19.04 8.05 22.06
CA LYS A 232 -20.33 8.69 21.76
C LYS A 232 -20.75 9.68 22.85
N VAL A 233 -20.65 9.30 24.11
CA VAL A 233 -21.08 10.16 25.23
C VAL A 233 -20.13 11.32 25.46
N CYS A 234 -18.82 11.14 25.35
CA CYS A 234 -17.87 12.24 25.50
C CYS A 234 -17.96 13.24 24.33
N HIS A 235 -18.49 12.81 23.19
CA HIS A 235 -18.81 13.68 22.06
C HIS A 235 -20.10 14.47 22.31
N ALA A 236 -21.17 13.80 22.74
CA ALA A 236 -22.45 14.44 23.07
C ALA A 236 -22.35 15.38 24.29
N ASN A 237 -21.66 14.95 25.36
CA ASN A 237 -21.55 15.64 26.64
C ASN A 237 -20.06 15.79 27.05
N PRO A 238 -19.41 16.91 26.71
CA PRO A 238 -18.00 17.15 27.03
C PRO A 238 -17.66 17.16 28.53
N THR A 239 -18.63 17.37 29.42
CA THR A 239 -18.44 17.43 30.88
C THR A 239 -18.02 16.08 31.49
N GLU A 240 -18.45 14.97 30.90
CA GLU A 240 -18.13 13.62 31.39
C GLU A 240 -16.74 13.13 30.94
N ARG A 241 -16.03 13.89 30.08
CA ARG A 241 -14.72 13.50 29.53
C ARG A 241 -13.70 13.15 30.59
N SER A 242 -13.56 14.00 31.62
CA SER A 242 -12.59 13.80 32.70
C SER A 242 -12.82 12.50 33.47
N ARG A 243 -14.08 12.07 33.58
CA ARG A 243 -14.49 10.86 34.28
C ARG A 243 -14.07 9.61 33.51
N PHE A 244 -14.29 9.59 32.20
CA PHE A 244 -14.04 8.41 31.37
C PHE A 244 -12.63 8.31 30.80
N ILE A 245 -11.86 9.41 30.73
CA ILE A 245 -10.45 9.37 30.32
C ILE A 245 -9.64 8.41 31.19
N ARG A 246 -9.88 8.39 32.52
CA ARG A 246 -9.23 7.42 33.43
C ARG A 246 -9.54 5.97 33.06
N CYS A 247 -10.77 5.69 32.65
CA CYS A 247 -11.18 4.36 32.19
C CYS A 247 -10.45 3.96 30.90
N ILE A 248 -10.31 4.89 29.94
CA ILE A 248 -9.58 4.64 28.70
C ILE A 248 -8.10 4.35 28.99
N TYR A 249 -7.46 5.10 29.90
CA TYR A 249 -6.08 4.81 30.32
C TYR A 249 -5.92 3.39 30.87
N ASN A 250 -6.89 2.89 31.64
CA ASN A 250 -6.87 1.51 32.13
C ASN A 250 -7.01 0.50 30.97
N LEU A 251 -7.84 0.81 29.96
CA LEU A 251 -8.08 -0.04 28.79
C LEU A 251 -6.89 -0.12 27.83
N LEU A 252 -5.96 0.85 27.84
CA LEU A 252 -4.70 0.76 27.10
C LEU A 252 -3.83 -0.44 27.55
N ASN A 253 -4.07 -0.95 28.77
CA ASN A 253 -3.40 -2.12 29.34
C ASN A 253 -4.27 -3.39 29.29
N SER A 254 -5.33 -3.40 28.48
CA SER A 254 -6.16 -4.60 28.28
C SER A 254 -5.34 -5.75 27.66
N SER A 255 -5.73 -6.99 27.92
CA SER A 255 -5.12 -8.18 27.31
C SER A 255 -5.43 -8.33 25.81
N SER A 256 -6.48 -7.65 25.32
CA SER A 256 -6.89 -7.73 23.91
C SER A 256 -6.31 -6.59 23.08
N ASN A 257 -5.56 -6.93 22.03
CA ASN A 257 -4.93 -5.96 21.15
C ASN A 257 -5.95 -5.08 20.40
N ALA A 258 -7.13 -5.61 20.07
CA ALA A 258 -8.22 -4.84 19.46
C ALA A 258 -8.75 -3.75 20.40
N VAL A 259 -8.91 -4.08 21.69
CA VAL A 259 -9.35 -3.09 22.71
C VAL A 259 -8.28 -2.01 22.89
N ARG A 260 -7.01 -2.39 22.97
CA ARG A 260 -5.89 -1.44 23.09
C ARG A 260 -5.85 -0.46 21.91
N TYR A 261 -6.00 -0.97 20.69
CA TYR A 261 -6.02 -0.17 19.46
C TYR A 261 -7.16 0.86 19.44
N GLU A 262 -8.39 0.43 19.74
CA GLU A 262 -9.57 1.32 19.77
C GLU A 262 -9.53 2.30 20.94
N ALA A 263 -9.04 1.87 22.11
CA ALA A 263 -8.86 2.72 23.27
C ALA A 263 -7.84 3.85 23.00
N ALA A 264 -6.73 3.53 22.33
CA ALA A 264 -5.73 4.53 21.93
C ALA A 264 -6.31 5.56 20.94
N GLY A 265 -7.07 5.11 19.94
CA GLY A 265 -7.71 5.99 18.95
C GLY A 265 -8.76 6.92 19.58
N THR A 266 -9.56 6.35 20.48
CA THR A 266 -10.52 7.11 21.28
C THR A 266 -9.81 8.13 22.18
N LEU A 267 -8.70 7.76 22.82
CA LEU A 267 -7.96 8.67 23.70
C LEU A 267 -7.44 9.91 22.97
N ILE A 268 -6.85 9.73 21.78
CA ILE A 268 -6.33 10.83 20.96
C ILE A 268 -7.45 11.77 20.51
N THR A 269 -8.63 11.21 20.23
CA THR A 269 -9.79 12.01 19.81
C THR A 269 -10.40 12.80 20.98
N LEU A 270 -10.38 12.23 22.18
CA LEU A 270 -10.99 12.86 23.36
C LEU A 270 -10.06 13.83 24.10
N SER A 271 -8.74 13.68 23.97
CA SER A 271 -7.76 14.47 24.70
C SER A 271 -6.57 14.90 23.83
N THR A 272 -6.31 16.20 23.82
CA THR A 272 -5.13 16.81 23.19
C THR A 272 -3.96 16.99 24.16
N ALA A 273 -4.08 16.46 25.39
CA ALA A 273 -3.02 16.59 26.39
C ALA A 273 -1.77 15.79 25.96
N PRO A 274 -0.54 16.34 26.14
CA PRO A 274 0.69 15.65 25.76
C PRO A 274 0.87 14.27 26.42
N THR A 275 0.37 14.10 27.65
CA THR A 275 0.40 12.82 28.37
C THR A 275 -0.51 11.77 27.74
N ALA A 276 -1.66 12.18 27.19
CA ALA A 276 -2.60 11.29 26.51
C ALA A 276 -2.07 10.87 25.15
N ILE A 277 -1.54 11.83 24.38
CA ILE A 277 -0.90 11.58 23.09
C ILE A 277 0.29 10.62 23.26
N ARG A 278 1.15 10.87 24.26
CA ARG A 278 2.29 9.99 24.54
C ARG A 278 1.86 8.57 24.87
N ALA A 279 0.87 8.40 25.76
CA ALA A 279 0.38 7.08 26.15
C ALA A 279 -0.25 6.32 24.97
N ALA A 280 -1.04 7.00 24.13
CA ALA A 280 -1.64 6.40 22.95
C ALA A 280 -0.59 6.00 21.90
N ALA A 281 0.37 6.89 21.62
CA ALA A 281 1.47 6.61 20.70
C ALA A 281 2.35 5.45 21.19
N SER A 282 2.71 5.41 22.48
CA SER A 282 3.44 4.28 23.08
C SER A 282 2.65 2.98 22.97
N CYS A 283 1.33 3.01 23.18
CA CYS A 283 0.46 1.85 23.00
C CYS A 283 0.47 1.34 21.55
N TYR A 284 0.39 2.23 20.55
CA TYR A 284 0.49 1.84 19.14
C TYR A 284 1.85 1.26 18.78
N ILE A 285 2.94 1.84 19.29
CA ILE A 285 4.29 1.31 19.07
C ILE A 285 4.42 -0.09 19.67
N GLU A 286 3.93 -0.32 20.89
CA GLU A 286 3.92 -1.64 21.52
C GLU A 286 3.11 -2.64 20.70
N LEU A 287 1.93 -2.27 20.22
CA LEU A 287 1.10 -3.13 19.37
C LEU A 287 1.85 -3.58 18.12
N ILE A 288 2.55 -2.67 17.43
CA ILE A 288 3.34 -2.99 16.24
C ILE A 288 4.47 -3.99 16.56
N ILE A 289 5.09 -3.87 17.74
CA ILE A 289 6.18 -4.75 18.16
C ILE A 289 5.64 -6.14 18.54
N THR A 290 4.52 -6.20 19.25
CA THR A 290 3.96 -7.46 19.78
C THR A 290 3.20 -8.27 18.74
N GLU A 291 2.54 -7.63 17.78
CA GLU A 291 1.75 -8.32 16.76
C GLU A 291 2.64 -9.12 15.81
N SER A 292 2.12 -10.23 15.30
CA SER A 292 2.82 -11.07 14.32
C SER A 292 2.42 -10.75 12.88
N ASP A 293 1.16 -10.35 12.64
CA ASP A 293 0.65 -10.05 11.31
C ASP A 293 1.17 -8.71 10.77
N ASN A 294 1.82 -8.76 9.60
CA ASN A 294 2.35 -7.58 8.93
C ASN A 294 1.25 -6.60 8.49
N ASN A 295 0.06 -7.09 8.11
CA ASN A 295 -1.03 -6.22 7.69
C ASN A 295 -1.53 -5.35 8.86
N VAL A 296 -1.66 -5.96 10.05
CA VAL A 296 -2.03 -5.23 11.27
C VAL A 296 -0.96 -4.19 11.60
N LYS A 297 0.33 -4.54 11.50
CA LYS A 297 1.43 -3.57 11.70
C LYS A 297 1.34 -2.38 10.76
N LEU A 298 1.06 -2.62 9.48
CA LEU A 298 0.92 -1.55 8.49
C LEU A 298 -0.28 -0.63 8.82
N ILE A 299 -1.42 -1.19 9.22
CA ILE A 299 -2.61 -0.41 9.62
C ILE A 299 -2.29 0.47 10.84
N VAL A 300 -1.66 -0.09 11.88
CA VAL A 300 -1.31 0.67 13.10
C VAL A 300 -0.25 1.73 12.78
N LEU A 301 0.71 1.42 11.91
CA LEU A 301 1.73 2.36 11.48
C LEU A 301 1.16 3.52 10.67
N ASP A 302 0.18 3.26 9.80
CA ASP A 302 -0.54 4.30 9.06
C ASP A 302 -1.32 5.22 10.01
N ARG A 303 -1.85 4.70 11.12
CA ARG A 303 -2.44 5.53 12.18
C ARG A 303 -1.40 6.39 12.91
N LEU A 304 -0.23 5.85 13.23
CA LEU A 304 0.87 6.65 13.78
C LEU A 304 1.32 7.75 12.82
N ILE A 305 1.40 7.45 11.52
CA ILE A 305 1.73 8.44 10.49
C ILE A 305 0.63 9.52 10.40
N ALA A 306 -0.64 9.14 10.53
CA ALA A 306 -1.74 10.12 10.55
C ALA A 306 -1.68 11.05 11.77
N MET A 307 -1.21 10.58 12.93
CA MET A 307 -1.02 11.43 14.11
C MET A 307 -0.03 12.58 13.87
N LYS A 308 0.96 12.37 12.99
CA LYS A 308 1.95 13.39 12.61
C LYS A 308 1.31 14.62 11.96
N GLU A 309 0.17 14.48 11.29
CA GLU A 309 -0.46 15.60 10.55
C GLU A 309 -0.89 16.75 11.47
N ASN A 310 -1.00 16.51 12.77
CA ASN A 310 -1.26 17.53 13.78
C ASN A 310 0.04 18.00 14.45
N GLU A 311 0.39 19.29 14.33
CA GLU A 311 1.64 19.86 14.87
C GLU A 311 1.85 19.59 16.38
N ASN A 312 0.78 19.62 17.17
CA ASN A 312 0.86 19.37 18.61
C ASN A 312 1.22 17.90 18.93
N MET A 313 0.73 16.97 18.11
CA MET A 313 1.01 15.55 18.27
C MET A 313 2.42 15.23 17.79
N GLU A 314 2.85 15.87 16.70
CA GLU A 314 4.21 15.73 16.17
C GLU A 314 5.27 16.03 17.24
N ARG A 315 5.14 17.15 17.97
CA ARG A 315 6.08 17.53 19.04
C ARG A 315 6.23 16.46 20.12
N VAL A 316 5.15 15.78 20.48
CA VAL A 316 5.17 14.71 21.49
C VAL A 316 5.78 13.43 20.90
N MET A 317 5.52 13.15 19.63
CA MET A 317 6.09 12.00 18.93
C MET A 317 7.60 12.13 18.71
N GLN A 318 8.14 13.34 18.63
CA GLN A 318 9.60 13.58 18.56
C GLN A 318 10.35 12.99 19.78
N ASP A 319 9.71 12.96 20.96
CA ASP A 319 10.27 12.32 22.17
C ASP A 319 10.26 10.78 22.07
N LEU A 320 9.39 10.20 21.22
CA LEU A 320 9.18 8.75 21.08
C LEU A 320 9.93 8.14 19.90
N VAL A 321 10.81 8.89 19.22
CA VAL A 321 11.54 8.41 18.03
C VAL A 321 12.33 7.13 18.32
N MET A 322 12.97 7.05 19.48
CA MET A 322 13.75 5.87 19.88
C MET A 322 12.87 4.65 20.08
N ASP A 323 11.64 4.84 20.60
CA ASP A 323 10.66 3.77 20.74
C ASP A 323 10.14 3.29 19.39
N ILE A 324 9.92 4.21 18.44
CA ILE A 324 9.52 3.91 17.07
C ILE A 324 10.60 3.08 16.36
N LEU A 325 11.88 3.39 16.54
CA LEU A 325 12.98 2.64 15.92
C LEU A 325 13.05 1.17 16.38
N ARG A 326 12.44 0.80 17.51
CA ARG A 326 12.34 -0.61 17.93
C ARG A 326 11.52 -1.46 16.94
N VAL A 327 10.63 -0.84 16.16
CA VAL A 327 9.83 -1.50 15.11
C VAL A 327 10.72 -2.07 14.00
N LEU A 328 11.95 -1.58 13.83
CA LEU A 328 12.90 -2.10 12.82
C LEU A 328 13.26 -3.59 13.02
N ALA A 329 13.01 -4.13 14.21
CA ALA A 329 13.12 -5.57 14.47
C ALA A 329 12.12 -6.42 13.67
N ALA A 330 11.04 -5.85 13.12
CA ALA A 330 10.13 -6.54 12.23
C ALA A 330 10.86 -7.08 10.99
N PRO A 331 10.53 -8.29 10.48
CA PRO A 331 11.21 -8.86 9.32
C PRO A 331 10.85 -8.17 8.01
N ASP A 332 9.64 -7.63 7.92
CA ASP A 332 9.09 -7.07 6.69
C ASP A 332 9.75 -5.74 6.26
N ILE A 333 10.08 -5.64 4.97
CA ILE A 333 10.77 -4.48 4.40
C ILE A 333 9.87 -3.25 4.28
N GLU A 334 8.57 -3.43 4.08
CA GLU A 334 7.64 -2.31 3.95
C GLU A 334 7.38 -1.66 5.31
N VAL A 335 7.17 -2.46 6.35
CA VAL A 335 7.09 -1.98 7.74
C VAL A 335 8.36 -1.20 8.11
N ARG A 336 9.56 -1.73 7.80
CA ARG A 336 10.85 -1.04 8.02
C ARG A 336 10.94 0.28 7.25
N ARG A 337 10.53 0.30 5.97
CA ARG A 337 10.55 1.50 5.13
C ARG A 337 9.64 2.60 5.66
N LYS A 338 8.38 2.28 5.98
CA LYS A 338 7.44 3.23 6.57
C LYS A 338 7.92 3.73 7.93
N THR A 339 8.50 2.85 8.75
CA THR A 339 9.09 3.21 10.06
C THR A 339 10.26 4.19 9.91
N LEU A 340 11.20 3.92 9.00
CA LEU A 340 12.34 4.82 8.76
C LEU A 340 11.88 6.17 8.21
N ASN A 341 10.90 6.19 7.31
CA ASN A 341 10.32 7.45 6.81
C ASN A 341 9.67 8.26 7.93
N LEU A 342 8.86 7.61 8.80
CA LEU A 342 8.27 8.26 9.97
C LEU A 342 9.35 8.79 10.93
N ALA A 343 10.38 7.99 11.20
CA ALA A 343 11.49 8.41 12.04
C ALA A 343 12.20 9.64 11.46
N MET A 344 12.53 9.61 10.16
CA MET A 344 13.19 10.72 9.43
C MET A 344 12.41 12.02 9.42
N ASP A 345 11.09 11.94 9.53
CA ASP A 345 10.20 13.07 9.63
C ASP A 345 10.13 13.66 11.04
N LEU A 346 10.33 12.83 12.08
CA LEU A 346 10.31 13.23 13.50
C LEU A 346 11.70 13.57 14.06
N VAL A 347 12.76 13.44 13.26
CA VAL A 347 14.13 13.77 13.71
C VAL A 347 14.28 15.26 13.93
N SER A 348 14.88 15.60 15.07
CA SER A 348 15.31 16.95 15.41
C SER A 348 16.80 16.96 15.76
N SER A 349 17.38 18.15 15.94
CA SER A 349 18.77 18.29 16.41
C SER A 349 19.00 17.67 17.80
N ARG A 350 17.94 17.35 18.57
CA ARG A 350 18.05 16.77 19.91
C ARG A 350 18.22 15.25 19.92
N ASN A 351 17.62 14.53 18.97
CA ASN A 351 17.55 13.06 18.97
C ASN A 351 18.43 12.42 17.88
N ILE A 352 19.01 13.22 16.97
CA ILE A 352 19.76 12.71 15.82
C ILE A 352 20.98 11.87 16.21
N GLU A 353 21.73 12.25 17.25
CA GLU A 353 22.93 11.51 17.67
C GLU A 353 22.58 10.08 18.11
N GLU A 354 21.51 9.94 18.89
CA GLU A 354 21.02 8.65 19.36
C GLU A 354 20.43 7.81 18.21
N LEU A 355 19.67 8.43 17.31
CA LEU A 355 19.12 7.77 16.13
C LEU A 355 20.23 7.20 15.24
N VAL A 356 21.29 7.99 14.99
CA VAL A 356 22.43 7.54 14.20
C VAL A 356 23.16 6.39 14.89
N LEU A 357 23.28 6.42 16.23
CA LEU A 357 23.86 5.30 16.97
C LEU A 357 23.06 4.01 16.79
N VAL A 358 21.72 4.08 16.80
CA VAL A 358 20.85 2.93 16.55
C VAL A 358 20.98 2.45 15.11
N LEU A 359 20.94 3.35 14.13
CA LEU A 359 21.11 2.99 12.72
C LEU A 359 22.46 2.33 12.48
N LYS A 360 23.57 2.83 13.06
CA LYS A 360 24.88 2.18 12.98
C LYS A 360 24.85 0.75 13.50
N LYS A 361 24.24 0.53 14.68
CA LYS A 361 24.09 -0.82 15.26
C LYS A 361 23.28 -1.73 14.34
N GLU A 362 22.19 -1.23 13.75
CA GLU A 362 21.39 -2.00 12.80
C GLU A 362 22.17 -2.33 11.53
N VAL A 363 22.92 -1.39 10.95
CA VAL A 363 23.75 -1.68 9.78
C VAL A 363 24.82 -2.72 10.12
N SER A 364 25.49 -2.63 11.27
CA SER A 364 26.47 -3.64 11.71
C SER A 364 25.84 -5.03 11.90
N LYS A 365 24.60 -5.13 12.39
CA LYS A 365 23.88 -6.44 12.49
C LYS A 365 23.67 -7.07 11.12
N THR A 366 23.47 -6.27 10.07
CA THR A 366 23.28 -6.82 8.72
C THR A 366 24.52 -7.48 8.16
N HIS A 367 25.72 -7.24 8.70
CA HIS A 367 26.98 -7.80 8.17
C HIS A 367 27.05 -9.33 8.22
N ASN A 368 26.39 -9.96 9.21
CA ASN A 368 26.50 -11.41 9.46
C ASN A 368 25.31 -12.23 8.92
N ILE A 369 24.26 -11.60 8.36
CA ILE A 369 23.00 -12.27 8.02
C ILE A 369 22.75 -12.14 6.51
N GLU A 370 23.10 -13.18 5.74
CA GLU A 370 22.85 -13.23 4.30
C GLU A 370 21.46 -13.82 3.99
N HIS A 371 20.46 -12.93 3.87
CA HIS A 371 19.18 -13.22 3.21
C HIS A 371 19.00 -12.24 2.03
N GLU A 372 18.26 -12.62 0.98
CA GLU A 372 18.04 -11.78 -0.21
C GLU A 372 17.51 -10.37 0.13
N ASP A 373 16.60 -10.27 1.11
CA ASP A 373 16.05 -8.99 1.56
C ASP A 373 16.98 -8.20 2.49
N THR A 374 18.00 -8.84 3.08
CA THR A 374 19.00 -8.13 3.90
C THR A 374 19.77 -7.13 3.04
N GLY A 375 20.04 -7.46 1.78
CA GLY A 375 20.72 -6.54 0.86
C GLY A 375 19.92 -5.26 0.59
N LYS A 376 18.61 -5.41 0.36
CA LYS A 376 17.68 -4.28 0.18
C LYS A 376 17.50 -3.46 1.45
N TYR A 377 17.41 -4.13 2.61
CA TYR A 377 17.33 -3.46 3.91
C TYR A 377 18.60 -2.67 4.22
N ARG A 378 19.78 -3.23 3.95
CA ARG A 378 21.07 -2.54 4.11
C ARG A 378 21.12 -1.29 3.24
N GLN A 379 20.71 -1.40 1.98
CA GLN A 379 20.60 -0.25 1.08
C GLN A 379 19.68 0.84 1.65
N LEU A 380 18.53 0.46 2.20
CA LEU A 380 17.57 1.38 2.81
C LEU A 380 18.17 2.10 4.03
N LEU A 381 18.90 1.40 4.90
CA LEU A 381 19.60 2.00 6.05
C LEU A 381 20.69 2.98 5.62
N VAL A 382 21.49 2.62 4.60
CA VAL A 382 22.53 3.50 4.05
C VAL A 382 21.93 4.78 3.48
N ARG A 383 20.85 4.68 2.68
CA ARG A 383 20.13 5.86 2.15
C ARG A 383 19.56 6.73 3.28
N THR A 384 19.09 6.12 4.36
CA THR A 384 18.58 6.84 5.53
C THR A 384 19.70 7.58 6.26
N LEU A 385 20.85 6.93 6.48
CA LEU A 385 22.05 7.55 7.05
C LEU A 385 22.61 8.69 6.19
N HIS A 386 22.63 8.50 4.86
CA HIS A 386 22.98 9.55 3.90
C HIS A 386 22.08 10.78 4.08
N THR A 387 20.76 10.58 4.12
CA THR A 387 19.79 11.66 4.32
C THR A 387 19.99 12.35 5.69
N CYS A 388 20.31 11.59 6.74
CA CYS A 388 20.64 12.14 8.06
C CYS A 388 21.84 13.07 8.01
N CYS A 389 22.95 12.66 7.38
CA CYS A 389 24.17 13.45 7.27
C CYS A 389 23.98 14.73 6.44
N ILE A 390 23.13 14.69 5.41
CA ILE A 390 22.81 15.89 4.62
C ILE A 390 22.02 16.90 5.44
N LYS A 391 20.99 16.44 6.18
CA LYS A 391 20.13 17.28 7.02
C LYS A 391 20.87 17.81 8.25
N PHE A 392 21.74 17.00 8.84
CA PHE A 392 22.48 17.29 10.08
C PHE A 392 23.99 17.07 9.88
N PRO A 393 24.73 18.09 9.40
CA PRO A 393 26.17 18.00 9.15
C PRO A 393 27.02 17.56 10.34
N ASP A 394 26.63 17.91 11.56
CA ASP A 394 27.41 17.66 12.79
C ASP A 394 27.69 16.17 13.02
N VAL A 395 26.79 15.30 12.58
CA VAL A 395 26.88 13.85 12.81
C VAL A 395 27.75 13.14 11.76
N ALA A 396 28.03 13.80 10.63
CA ALA A 396 28.73 13.22 9.48
C ALA A 396 30.12 12.67 9.83
N ALA A 397 30.85 13.34 10.72
CA ALA A 397 32.18 12.91 11.18
C ALA A 397 32.18 11.50 11.78
N THR A 398 31.09 11.12 12.44
CA THR A 398 30.96 9.81 13.08
C THR A 398 30.42 8.74 12.12
N VAL A 399 29.66 9.14 11.10
CA VAL A 399 28.97 8.22 10.17
C VAL A 399 29.86 7.79 9.02
N ILE A 400 30.69 8.71 8.50
CA ILE A 400 31.56 8.46 7.35
C ILE A 400 32.44 7.21 7.54
N PRO A 401 33.18 7.03 8.67
CA PRO A 401 34.02 5.85 8.84
C PRO A 401 33.24 4.54 8.78
N VAL A 402 32.04 4.53 9.38
CA VAL A 402 31.15 3.36 9.39
C VAL A 402 30.67 3.05 7.97
N LEU A 403 30.30 4.06 7.19
CA LEU A 403 29.85 3.86 5.80
C LEU A 403 30.96 3.37 4.88
N VAL A 404 32.19 3.88 5.04
CA VAL A 404 33.35 3.48 4.22
C VAL A 404 33.69 2.00 4.38
N GLU A 405 33.52 1.43 5.57
CA GLU A 405 33.73 -0.02 5.81
C GLU A 405 32.84 -0.89 4.91
N PHE A 406 31.63 -0.42 4.58
CA PHE A 406 30.69 -1.13 3.68
C PHE A 406 31.08 -1.08 2.20
N LEU A 407 32.16 -0.38 1.81
CA LEU A 407 32.69 -0.43 0.44
C LEU A 407 33.33 -1.78 0.11
N SER A 408 33.79 -2.53 1.12
CA SER A 408 34.37 -3.87 0.97
C SER A 408 33.33 -5.00 0.89
N ASP A 409 32.05 -4.67 1.05
CA ASP A 409 30.94 -5.60 1.09
C ASP A 409 30.66 -6.24 -0.30
N THR A 410 30.04 -7.41 -0.32
CA THR A 410 29.67 -8.14 -1.55
C THR A 410 28.48 -7.52 -2.27
N ASN A 411 27.63 -6.78 -1.56
CA ASN A 411 26.45 -6.14 -2.14
C ASN A 411 26.81 -4.85 -2.90
N GLU A 412 26.84 -4.94 -4.24
CA GLU A 412 27.18 -3.84 -5.15
C GLU A 412 26.26 -2.62 -5.00
N LEU A 413 24.96 -2.81 -4.70
CA LEU A 413 23.98 -1.72 -4.65
C LEU A 413 24.22 -0.81 -3.44
N ALA A 414 24.44 -1.39 -2.26
CA ALA A 414 24.71 -0.63 -1.05
C ALA A 414 26.04 0.12 -1.15
N ALA A 415 27.11 -0.53 -1.64
CA ALA A 415 28.41 0.10 -1.82
C ALA A 415 28.38 1.26 -2.83
N THR A 416 27.56 1.14 -3.89
CA THR A 416 27.36 2.23 -4.86
C THR A 416 26.68 3.44 -4.21
N ASP A 417 25.64 3.23 -3.40
CA ASP A 417 24.95 4.31 -2.68
C ASP A 417 25.89 5.00 -1.66
N VAL A 418 26.74 4.24 -0.96
CA VAL A 418 27.78 4.78 -0.08
C VAL A 418 28.75 5.71 -0.85
N LEU A 419 29.18 5.33 -2.05
CA LEU A 419 30.08 6.17 -2.85
C LEU A 419 29.42 7.45 -3.35
N ILE A 420 28.14 7.39 -3.72
CA ILE A 420 27.38 8.58 -4.08
C ILE A 420 27.35 9.54 -2.89
N PHE A 421 27.12 9.03 -1.68
CA PHE A 421 27.21 9.81 -0.45
C PHE A 421 28.62 10.39 -0.23
N ILE A 422 29.68 9.59 -0.32
CA ILE A 422 31.06 10.07 -0.11
C ILE A 422 31.41 11.17 -1.10
N ARG A 423 31.01 11.02 -2.38
CA ARG A 423 31.22 12.02 -3.42
C ARG A 423 30.53 13.35 -3.13
N GLU A 424 29.33 13.31 -2.54
CA GLU A 424 28.62 14.51 -2.11
C GLU A 424 29.25 15.10 -0.83
N ALA A 425 29.55 14.25 0.15
CA ALA A 425 30.12 14.63 1.44
C ALA A 425 31.48 15.32 1.30
N ILE A 426 32.37 14.83 0.43
CA ILE A 426 33.71 15.40 0.24
C ILE A 426 33.65 16.81 -0.39
N GLN A 427 32.62 17.10 -1.19
CA GLN A 427 32.43 18.42 -1.79
C GLN A 427 31.74 19.39 -0.81
N LYS A 428 30.81 18.89 0.02
CA LYS A 428 30.02 19.71 0.96
C LYS A 428 30.74 19.98 2.29
N PHE A 429 31.57 19.04 2.76
CA PHE A 429 32.22 19.09 4.08
C PHE A 429 33.74 19.21 3.96
N ASP A 430 34.23 20.42 3.75
CA ASP A 430 35.66 20.70 3.55
C ASP A 430 36.55 20.22 4.71
N HIS A 431 36.05 20.33 5.95
CA HIS A 431 36.78 19.92 7.16
C HIS A 431 36.91 18.39 7.33
N LEU A 432 36.09 17.59 6.63
CA LEU A 432 36.12 16.12 6.71
C LEU A 432 36.88 15.47 5.55
N ARG A 433 37.39 16.24 4.59
CA ARG A 433 38.07 15.72 3.39
C ARG A 433 39.25 14.82 3.74
N SER A 434 40.11 15.23 4.66
CA SER A 434 41.28 14.44 5.08
C SER A 434 40.87 13.10 5.67
N LEU A 435 39.82 13.07 6.51
CA LEU A 435 39.30 11.83 7.11
C LEU A 435 38.74 10.89 6.04
N ILE A 436 37.99 11.42 5.07
CA ILE A 436 37.43 10.63 3.97
C ILE A 436 38.55 10.01 3.13
N ILE A 437 39.59 10.77 2.78
CA ILE A 437 40.70 10.30 1.97
C ILE A 437 41.47 9.20 2.70
N GLU A 438 41.82 9.41 3.96
CA GLU A 438 42.53 8.41 4.78
C GLU A 438 41.76 7.09 4.84
N LYS A 439 40.46 7.14 5.14
CA LYS A 439 39.63 5.93 5.23
C LYS A 439 39.39 5.27 3.87
N LEU A 440 39.26 6.05 2.80
CA LEU A 440 39.10 5.50 1.45
C LEU A 440 40.38 4.81 0.96
N ILE A 441 41.56 5.32 1.32
CA ILE A 441 42.85 4.68 1.04
C ILE A 441 42.95 3.34 1.82
N GLU A 442 42.62 3.32 3.11
CA GLU A 442 42.64 2.09 3.93
C GLU A 442 41.73 1.00 3.36
N SER A 443 40.51 1.36 2.92
CA SER A 443 39.53 0.39 2.41
C SER A 443 39.75 0.01 0.95
N PHE A 444 40.64 0.69 0.23
CA PHE A 444 40.81 0.51 -1.21
C PHE A 444 41.20 -0.92 -1.62
N PRO A 445 42.14 -1.61 -0.95
CA PRO A 445 42.51 -2.99 -1.32
C PRO A 445 41.41 -4.03 -1.07
N ALA A 446 40.48 -3.73 -0.15
CA ALA A 446 39.42 -4.66 0.25
C ALA A 446 38.16 -4.56 -0.63
N MET A 447 38.06 -3.54 -1.49
CA MET A 447 36.94 -3.39 -2.41
C MET A 447 36.91 -4.56 -3.41
N LYS A 448 35.71 -5.01 -3.81
CA LYS A 448 35.54 -6.14 -4.75
C LYS A 448 34.77 -5.80 -6.01
N SER A 449 34.06 -4.67 -6.05
CA SER A 449 33.29 -4.24 -7.22
C SER A 449 34.08 -3.28 -8.12
N VAL A 450 33.98 -3.52 -9.43
CA VAL A 450 34.57 -2.70 -10.52
C VAL A 450 34.03 -1.27 -10.48
N LYS A 451 32.72 -1.09 -10.33
CA LYS A 451 32.08 0.24 -10.31
C LYS A 451 32.51 1.04 -9.08
N VAL A 452 32.67 0.35 -7.95
CA VAL A 452 33.06 0.96 -6.68
C VAL A 452 34.51 1.45 -6.76
N HIS A 453 35.44 0.60 -7.22
CA HIS A 453 36.83 1.00 -7.45
C HIS A 453 36.96 2.18 -8.41
N ARG A 454 36.19 2.17 -9.50
CA ARG A 454 36.22 3.26 -10.49
C ARG A 454 35.85 4.61 -9.86
N ALA A 455 34.78 4.64 -9.06
CA ALA A 455 34.36 5.86 -8.38
C ALA A 455 35.35 6.27 -7.28
N ALA A 456 35.87 5.31 -6.50
CA ALA A 456 36.89 5.57 -5.48
C ALA A 456 38.17 6.16 -6.10
N LEU A 457 38.65 5.60 -7.21
CA LEU A 457 39.79 6.11 -7.98
C LEU A 457 39.55 7.57 -8.40
N TRP A 458 38.38 7.89 -8.91
CA TRP A 458 38.02 9.26 -9.30
C TRP A 458 38.07 10.22 -8.11
N ILE A 459 37.51 9.83 -6.96
CA ILE A 459 37.52 10.64 -5.72
C ILE A 459 38.96 10.88 -5.25
N LEU A 460 39.77 9.82 -5.15
CA LEU A 460 41.17 9.92 -4.72
C LEU A 460 41.99 10.81 -5.69
N GLY A 461 41.81 10.63 -7.00
CA GLY A 461 42.50 11.44 -8.01
C GLY A 461 42.08 12.92 -8.00
N GLU A 462 40.86 13.23 -7.55
CA GLU A 462 40.33 14.60 -7.53
C GLU A 462 40.55 15.33 -6.20
N TYR A 463 40.69 14.63 -5.07
CA TYR A 463 40.79 15.26 -3.74
C TYR A 463 42.11 15.00 -2.99
N ALA A 464 42.98 14.10 -3.45
CA ALA A 464 44.34 14.01 -2.93
C ALA A 464 45.16 15.25 -3.37
N MET A 465 45.37 16.18 -2.44
CA MET A 465 46.09 17.44 -2.68
C MET A 465 47.46 17.47 -2.01
N SER A 466 47.65 16.71 -0.93
CA SER A 466 48.93 16.64 -0.21
C SER A 466 49.91 15.70 -0.91
N ALA A 467 51.20 16.02 -0.89
CA ALA A 467 52.25 15.13 -1.42
C ALA A 467 52.22 13.76 -0.74
N LYS A 468 51.91 13.71 0.57
CA LYS A 468 51.79 12.45 1.32
C LYS A 468 50.65 11.59 0.79
N ASP A 469 49.47 12.17 0.63
CA ASP A 469 48.28 11.46 0.17
C ASP A 469 48.47 10.96 -1.27
N ILE A 470 49.09 11.77 -2.13
CA ILE A 470 49.38 11.39 -3.53
C ILE A 470 50.29 10.15 -3.58
N LEU A 471 51.36 10.13 -2.78
CA LEU A 471 52.27 8.97 -2.72
C LEU A 471 51.58 7.72 -2.18
N GLN A 472 50.76 7.86 -1.13
CA GLN A 472 49.99 6.75 -0.57
C GLN A 472 48.98 6.16 -1.59
N VAL A 473 48.30 7.01 -2.36
CA VAL A 473 47.39 6.55 -3.43
C VAL A 473 48.18 5.77 -4.49
N PHE A 474 49.37 6.23 -4.87
CA PHE A 474 50.23 5.52 -5.81
C PHE A 474 50.69 4.14 -5.30
N GLU A 475 51.07 4.07 -4.01
CA GLU A 475 51.46 2.81 -3.36
C GLU A 475 50.31 1.81 -3.34
N VAL A 476 49.12 2.23 -2.90
CA VAL A 476 47.92 1.39 -2.83
C VAL A 476 47.44 0.94 -4.21
N VAL A 477 47.52 1.81 -5.22
CA VAL A 477 47.24 1.44 -6.62
C VAL A 477 48.23 0.39 -7.13
N SER A 478 49.51 0.53 -6.80
CA SER A 478 50.54 -0.43 -7.19
C SER A 478 50.36 -1.78 -6.47
N GLU A 479 50.00 -1.78 -5.18
CA GLU A 479 49.68 -2.99 -4.42
C GLU A 479 48.47 -3.74 -5.02
N THR A 480 47.40 -3.01 -5.34
CA THR A 480 46.18 -3.59 -5.92
C THR A 480 46.30 -4.02 -7.39
N LEU A 481 47.30 -3.51 -8.12
CA LEU A 481 47.64 -3.92 -9.47
C LEU A 481 48.65 -5.10 -9.48
N GLY A 482 49.51 -5.19 -8.48
CA GLY A 482 50.61 -6.14 -8.41
C GLY A 482 51.82 -5.73 -9.25
N GLU A 483 52.73 -6.68 -9.51
CA GLU A 483 53.98 -6.41 -10.24
C GLU A 483 53.72 -5.93 -11.69
N VAL A 484 54.37 -4.83 -12.05
CA VAL A 484 54.37 -4.19 -13.39
C VAL A 484 55.81 -4.28 -13.93
N PRO A 485 56.06 -4.71 -15.19
CA PRO A 485 55.11 -4.91 -16.31
C PRO A 485 54.18 -6.13 -16.20
N ILE A 486 52.89 -5.90 -16.42
CA ILE A 486 51.83 -6.89 -16.12
C ILE A 486 51.97 -8.16 -16.99
N VAL A 487 52.25 -7.99 -18.29
CA VAL A 487 52.33 -9.13 -19.24
C VAL A 487 53.51 -10.04 -18.93
N GLU A 488 54.67 -9.48 -18.58
CA GLU A 488 55.84 -10.25 -18.20
C GLU A 488 55.63 -10.97 -16.87
N ALA A 489 54.99 -10.30 -15.90
CA ALA A 489 54.62 -10.92 -14.63
C ALA A 489 53.62 -12.08 -14.83
N GLU A 490 52.67 -11.96 -15.75
CA GLU A 490 51.74 -13.05 -16.11
C GLU A 490 52.44 -14.19 -16.84
N GLN A 491 53.35 -13.88 -17.77
CA GLN A 491 54.15 -14.90 -18.45
C GLN A 491 55.04 -15.68 -17.48
N LYS A 492 55.70 -15.01 -16.52
CA LYS A 492 56.46 -15.67 -15.45
C LYS A 492 55.59 -16.56 -14.58
N LYS A 493 54.39 -16.11 -14.23
CA LYS A 493 53.41 -16.90 -13.45
C LYS A 493 52.89 -18.11 -14.22
N LEU A 494 52.63 -17.98 -15.51
CA LEU A 494 52.26 -19.09 -16.41
C LEU A 494 53.39 -20.11 -16.60
N LEU A 495 54.65 -19.66 -16.56
CA LEU A 495 55.85 -20.51 -16.63
C LEU A 495 56.20 -21.18 -15.29
N GLY A 496 55.48 -20.87 -14.20
CA GLY A 496 55.70 -21.47 -12.88
C GLY A 496 56.92 -20.94 -12.13
N GLU A 497 57.51 -19.82 -12.54
CA GLU A 497 58.58 -19.15 -11.80
C GLU A 497 57.97 -18.39 -10.61
N GLN A 498 57.98 -19.00 -9.43
CA GLN A 498 57.61 -18.32 -8.19
C GLN A 498 58.65 -17.26 -7.83
N THR A 499 58.21 -16.01 -7.68
CA THR A 499 58.99 -14.94 -7.04
C THR A 499 59.36 -15.33 -5.60
N GLU A 500 60.57 -14.98 -5.15
CA GLU A 500 61.14 -15.33 -3.82
C GLU A 500 60.24 -14.95 -2.62
N GLU A 501 59.26 -14.06 -2.80
CA GLU A 501 58.27 -13.70 -1.78
C GLU A 501 57.23 -14.79 -1.50
N GLU A 502 56.91 -15.66 -2.48
CA GLU A 502 55.95 -16.77 -2.29
C GLU A 502 56.56 -17.94 -1.48
N GLN A 503 57.90 -18.06 -1.45
CA GLN A 503 58.57 -19.08 -0.63
C GLN A 503 58.49 -18.81 0.88
N LYS A 504 58.26 -17.55 1.30
CA LYS A 504 58.15 -17.24 2.75
C LYS A 504 56.77 -17.52 3.35
N LYS A 505 55.70 -17.66 2.55
CA LYS A 505 54.35 -17.99 3.05
C LYS A 505 54.01 -19.49 3.02
N ASN A 506 54.76 -20.30 2.28
CA ASN A 506 54.46 -21.73 2.08
C ASN A 506 55.26 -22.72 2.95
N VAL A 507 55.97 -22.26 3.98
CA VAL A 507 56.56 -23.17 4.99
C VAL A 507 55.62 -23.25 6.19
N GLY A 508 54.56 -24.05 6.07
CA GLY A 508 53.55 -24.16 7.12
C GLY A 508 52.48 -25.22 6.93
N SER A 509 52.78 -26.38 6.34
CA SER A 509 51.89 -27.55 6.42
C SER A 509 52.57 -28.69 7.18
N VAL A 510 52.44 -28.66 8.50
CA VAL A 510 52.73 -29.83 9.35
C VAL A 510 51.64 -30.89 9.07
N PRO A 511 51.98 -32.17 8.86
CA PRO A 511 50.97 -33.21 8.68
C PRO A 511 50.12 -33.33 9.95
N SER A 512 48.81 -33.11 9.84
CA SER A 512 47.89 -33.27 10.98
C SER A 512 47.51 -34.74 11.14
N ASN A 513 47.85 -35.34 12.28
CA ASN A 513 47.31 -36.64 12.67
C ASN A 513 45.86 -36.46 13.12
N LYS A 514 44.92 -37.09 12.42
CA LYS A 514 43.54 -37.21 12.91
C LYS A 514 43.32 -38.61 13.48
N VAL A 515 42.66 -38.65 14.63
CA VAL A 515 42.25 -39.88 15.31
C VAL A 515 40.87 -40.26 14.80
N THR A 516 40.71 -41.49 14.30
CA THR A 516 39.39 -42.00 13.91
C THR A 516 38.57 -42.36 15.15
N SER A 517 37.26 -42.58 14.99
CA SER A 517 36.34 -42.91 16.11
C SER A 517 36.68 -44.19 16.89
N ASP A 518 37.67 -44.95 16.44
CA ASP A 518 38.23 -46.15 17.08
C ASP A 518 39.63 -45.89 17.70
N GLY A 519 40.00 -44.63 17.93
CA GLY A 519 41.20 -44.27 18.70
C GLY A 519 42.56 -44.47 18.00
N THR A 520 42.58 -44.87 16.72
CA THR A 520 43.84 -45.06 15.97
C THR A 520 44.24 -43.77 15.23
N TYR A 521 45.52 -43.39 15.32
CA TYR A 521 46.08 -42.21 14.64
C TYR A 521 46.36 -42.53 13.16
N ALA A 522 45.77 -41.77 12.24
CA ALA A 522 46.03 -41.89 10.80
C ALA A 522 46.79 -40.66 10.27
N THR A 523 47.97 -40.89 9.70
CA THR A 523 48.76 -39.94 8.91
C THR A 523 48.36 -40.05 7.43
N GLN A 524 47.81 -38.98 6.85
CA GLN A 524 47.49 -38.95 5.41
C GLN A 524 48.64 -38.30 4.63
N SER A 525 49.40 -39.10 3.89
CA SER A 525 50.36 -38.63 2.88
C SER A 525 49.60 -38.35 1.59
N ALA A 526 49.45 -37.09 1.20
CA ALA A 526 48.69 -36.71 0.02
C ALA A 526 49.41 -37.13 -1.27
N PHE A 527 48.97 -38.23 -1.89
CA PHE A 527 49.23 -38.51 -3.30
C PHE A 527 48.41 -37.54 -4.16
N SER A 528 49.05 -37.02 -5.20
CA SER A 528 48.58 -36.03 -6.16
C SER A 528 47.26 -36.42 -6.83
N VAL A 529 46.16 -35.82 -6.35
CA VAL A 529 44.95 -35.61 -7.14
C VAL A 529 45.20 -34.39 -8.02
N ALA A 530 44.96 -34.51 -9.33
CA ALA A 530 45.04 -33.40 -10.27
C ALA A 530 44.20 -32.21 -9.72
N PRO A 531 44.78 -31.02 -9.57
CA PRO A 531 44.05 -29.89 -9.02
C PRO A 531 42.94 -29.53 -10.01
N ALA A 532 41.68 -29.52 -9.54
CA ALA A 532 40.65 -28.72 -10.17
C ALA A 532 41.19 -27.29 -10.32
N PRO A 533 40.87 -26.54 -11.41
CA PRO A 533 41.40 -25.20 -11.61
C PRO A 533 40.93 -24.32 -10.45
N LEU A 534 41.81 -24.12 -9.47
CA LEU A 534 41.65 -23.13 -8.43
C LEU A 534 41.57 -21.78 -9.16
N LYS A 535 40.47 -21.04 -8.98
CA LYS A 535 40.41 -19.63 -9.37
C LYS A 535 41.62 -18.94 -8.72
N GLU A 536 42.62 -18.61 -9.53
CA GLU A 536 43.87 -18.01 -9.08
C GLU A 536 43.55 -16.69 -8.36
N GLN A 537 44.00 -16.55 -7.10
CA GLN A 537 43.83 -15.30 -6.35
C GLN A 537 44.73 -14.22 -6.95
N ARG A 538 44.13 -13.35 -7.76
CA ARG A 538 44.77 -12.16 -8.32
C ARG A 538 44.32 -10.92 -7.51
N PRO A 539 45.16 -9.89 -7.39
CA PRO A 539 44.74 -8.59 -6.88
C PRO A 539 43.52 -8.05 -7.66
N PRO A 540 42.63 -7.27 -7.02
CA PRO A 540 41.32 -6.94 -7.59
C PRO A 540 41.41 -6.17 -8.92
N LEU A 541 42.28 -5.16 -9.04
CA LEU A 541 42.45 -4.42 -10.30
C LEU A 541 42.99 -5.31 -11.42
N ARG A 542 43.94 -6.19 -11.10
CA ARG A 542 44.51 -7.15 -12.05
C ARG A 542 43.47 -8.16 -12.51
N GLN A 543 42.59 -8.60 -11.62
CA GLN A 543 41.47 -9.46 -11.96
C GLN A 543 40.50 -8.77 -12.94
N TYR A 544 40.15 -7.49 -12.71
CA TYR A 544 39.24 -6.78 -13.62
C TYR A 544 39.79 -6.64 -15.04
N PHE A 545 41.09 -6.40 -15.20
CA PHE A 545 41.70 -6.37 -16.52
C PHE A 545 41.69 -7.73 -17.22
N MET A 546 41.81 -8.82 -16.46
CA MET A 546 41.69 -10.18 -17.00
C MET A 546 40.26 -10.55 -17.37
N ASP A 547 39.29 -10.08 -16.59
CA ASP A 547 37.85 -10.21 -16.86
C ASP A 547 37.37 -9.29 -18.01
N GLY A 548 38.27 -8.46 -18.56
CA GLY A 548 38.05 -7.65 -19.75
C GLY A 548 37.46 -6.26 -19.49
N ASP A 549 37.41 -5.80 -18.24
CA ASP A 549 36.86 -4.49 -17.86
C ASP A 549 37.92 -3.37 -17.95
N PHE A 550 38.29 -2.99 -19.18
CA PHE A 550 39.31 -1.96 -19.44
C PHE A 550 38.87 -0.53 -19.10
N PHE A 551 37.58 -0.29 -18.88
CA PHE A 551 37.07 1.03 -18.50
C PHE A 551 37.60 1.51 -17.14
N VAL A 552 37.94 0.59 -16.21
CA VAL A 552 38.65 0.97 -14.97
C VAL A 552 40.05 1.47 -15.28
N GLY A 553 40.70 0.92 -16.31
CA GLY A 553 42.02 1.34 -16.78
C GLY A 553 42.05 2.76 -17.32
N THR A 554 40.99 3.19 -18.03
CA THR A 554 40.90 4.60 -18.48
C THR A 554 40.72 5.56 -17.31
N THR A 555 39.94 5.16 -16.30
CA THR A 555 39.75 5.96 -15.08
C THR A 555 41.04 6.03 -14.28
N LEU A 556 41.75 4.91 -14.15
CA LEU A 556 43.07 4.83 -13.53
C LEU A 556 44.11 5.70 -14.26
N ALA A 557 44.12 5.69 -15.60
CA ALA A 557 45.03 6.54 -16.37
C ALA A 557 44.74 8.03 -16.10
N ALA A 558 43.46 8.42 -16.12
CA ALA A 558 43.06 9.79 -15.81
C ALA A 558 43.44 10.21 -14.38
N THR A 559 43.29 9.33 -13.39
CA THR A 559 43.63 9.65 -11.99
C THR A 559 45.14 9.76 -11.80
N LEU A 560 45.94 8.85 -12.37
CA LEU A 560 47.40 8.95 -12.35
C LEU A 560 47.87 10.26 -13.02
N THR A 561 47.28 10.65 -14.16
CA THR A 561 47.60 11.93 -14.80
C THR A 561 47.31 13.13 -13.89
N LYS A 562 46.13 13.17 -13.23
CA LYS A 562 45.79 14.23 -12.28
C LYS A 562 46.76 14.30 -11.10
N LEU A 563 47.08 13.15 -10.50
CA LEU A 563 47.99 13.05 -9.37
C LEU A 563 49.40 13.51 -9.72
N VAL A 564 49.95 13.09 -10.87
CA VAL A 564 51.27 13.54 -11.35
C VAL A 564 51.28 15.05 -11.56
N LEU A 565 50.29 15.60 -12.25
CA LEU A 565 50.22 17.04 -12.54
C LEU A 565 50.13 17.89 -11.27
N ARG A 566 49.47 17.39 -10.21
CA ARG A 566 49.39 18.05 -8.90
C ARG A 566 50.65 17.87 -8.08
N TYR A 567 51.26 16.69 -8.14
CA TYR A 567 52.53 16.43 -7.45
C TYR A 567 53.63 17.39 -7.95
N ILE A 568 53.63 17.72 -9.24
CA ILE A 568 54.54 18.72 -9.84
C ILE A 568 54.34 20.13 -9.25
N ASP A 569 53.12 20.49 -8.83
CA ASP A 569 52.83 21.79 -8.23
C ASP A 569 53.24 21.84 -6.74
N VAL A 570 53.19 20.70 -6.04
CA VAL A 570 53.43 20.61 -4.59
C VAL A 570 54.89 20.34 -4.26
N GLU A 571 55.56 19.48 -5.03
CA GLU A 571 56.98 19.16 -4.86
C GLU A 571 57.82 20.07 -5.77
N GLY A 572 58.99 20.54 -5.30
CA GLY A 572 59.87 21.40 -6.09
C GLY A 572 60.96 20.64 -6.87
N SER A 573 61.09 19.33 -6.65
CA SER A 573 62.23 18.54 -7.12
C SER A 573 61.94 17.81 -8.42
N GLU A 574 62.55 18.25 -9.53
CA GLU A 574 62.40 17.63 -10.85
C GLU A 574 62.69 16.13 -10.89
N GLN A 575 63.68 15.65 -10.12
CA GLN A 575 63.99 14.20 -10.07
C GLN A 575 62.81 13.36 -9.57
N LYS A 576 62.09 13.85 -8.56
CA LYS A 576 60.93 13.16 -8.01
C LYS A 576 59.73 13.24 -8.96
N HIS A 577 59.59 14.37 -9.67
CA HIS A 577 58.56 14.54 -10.71
C HIS A 577 58.73 13.51 -11.81
N ASN A 578 59.96 13.39 -12.32
CA ASN A 578 60.29 12.47 -13.40
C ASN A 578 60.12 11.02 -12.95
N ARG A 579 60.51 10.66 -11.72
CA ARG A 579 60.30 9.31 -11.18
C ARG A 579 58.82 8.93 -11.15
N LEU A 580 57.96 9.80 -10.63
CA LEU A 580 56.53 9.54 -10.48
C LEU A 580 55.82 9.55 -11.85
N CYS A 581 56.21 10.45 -12.75
CA CYS A 581 55.73 10.50 -14.13
C CYS A 581 56.10 9.22 -14.91
N THR A 582 57.34 8.76 -14.82
CA THR A 582 57.79 7.53 -15.50
C THR A 582 57.05 6.31 -14.96
N SER A 583 56.84 6.23 -13.64
CA SER A 583 56.06 5.15 -13.03
C SER A 583 54.61 5.14 -13.55
N ALA A 584 53.94 6.29 -13.59
CA ALA A 584 52.59 6.40 -14.13
C ALA A 584 52.51 6.02 -15.62
N MET A 585 53.47 6.47 -16.43
CA MET A 585 53.54 6.13 -17.86
C MET A 585 53.80 4.64 -18.08
N LEU A 586 54.63 4.00 -17.23
CA LEU A 586 54.89 2.56 -17.27
C LEU A 586 53.63 1.76 -16.93
N THR A 587 52.84 2.19 -15.94
CA THR A 587 51.56 1.55 -15.61
C THR A 587 50.58 1.65 -16.77
N MET A 588 50.43 2.83 -17.38
CA MET A 588 49.54 3.04 -18.53
C MET A 588 49.97 2.23 -19.76
N SER A 589 51.27 2.19 -20.07
CA SER A 589 51.79 1.40 -21.20
C SER A 589 51.62 -0.10 -20.97
N SER A 590 51.79 -0.57 -19.73
CA SER A 590 51.56 -1.96 -19.35
C SER A 590 50.10 -2.38 -19.50
N ILE A 591 49.14 -1.51 -19.18
CA ILE A 591 47.70 -1.76 -19.39
C ILE A 591 47.38 -1.87 -20.89
N LEU A 592 47.93 -0.97 -21.72
CA LEU A 592 47.77 -1.02 -23.17
C LEU A 592 48.39 -2.29 -23.78
N HIS A 593 49.55 -2.71 -23.28
CA HIS A 593 50.20 -3.94 -23.71
C HIS A 593 49.38 -5.17 -23.32
N LEU A 594 48.84 -5.20 -22.09
CA LEU A 594 47.94 -6.27 -21.63
C LEU A 594 46.69 -6.36 -22.50
N GLY A 595 46.03 -5.23 -22.80
CA GLY A 595 44.83 -5.21 -23.65
C GLY A 595 45.05 -5.75 -25.06
N LYS A 596 46.30 -5.70 -25.58
CA LYS A 596 46.68 -6.20 -26.91
C LYS A 596 47.29 -7.61 -26.91
N SER A 597 47.67 -8.13 -25.74
CA SER A 597 48.42 -9.39 -25.59
C SER A 597 47.59 -10.66 -25.76
N GLY A 598 46.26 -10.57 -25.76
CA GLY A 598 45.35 -11.72 -25.89
C GLY A 598 45.15 -12.55 -24.62
N PHE A 599 45.78 -12.18 -23.50
CA PHE A 599 45.52 -12.79 -22.18
C PHE A 599 44.12 -12.49 -21.57
N PRO A 600 43.54 -11.29 -21.74
CA PRO A 600 42.21 -10.96 -21.22
C PRO A 600 41.07 -11.73 -21.90
N THR A 601 39.98 -11.96 -21.18
CA THR A 601 38.76 -12.59 -21.71
C THR A 601 38.07 -11.75 -22.80
N LYS A 602 38.13 -10.42 -22.72
CA LYS A 602 37.67 -9.49 -23.75
C LYS A 602 38.81 -8.55 -24.15
N PRO A 603 39.00 -8.23 -25.43
CA PRO A 603 40.01 -7.26 -25.85
C PRO A 603 39.63 -5.84 -25.41
N ILE A 604 40.63 -4.98 -25.26
CA ILE A 604 40.43 -3.55 -24.97
C ILE A 604 39.68 -2.85 -26.11
N THR A 605 38.77 -1.93 -25.77
CA THR A 605 38.03 -1.14 -26.77
C THR A 605 38.90 -0.01 -27.36
N ASN A 606 38.59 0.43 -28.58
CA ASN A 606 39.31 1.55 -29.21
C ASN A 606 39.17 2.84 -28.39
N ASP A 607 37.97 3.12 -27.86
CA ASP A 607 37.72 4.29 -27.01
C ASP A 607 38.58 4.27 -25.74
N ASP A 608 38.78 3.09 -25.14
CA ASP A 608 39.64 2.94 -23.97
C ASP A 608 41.11 3.18 -24.32
N ILE A 609 41.58 2.67 -25.47
CA ILE A 609 42.94 2.92 -25.97
C ILE A 609 43.16 4.42 -26.17
N ASP A 610 42.26 5.09 -26.88
CA ASP A 610 42.38 6.51 -27.21
C ASP A 610 42.42 7.38 -25.94
N ARG A 611 41.62 7.02 -24.93
CA ARG A 611 41.58 7.75 -23.66
C ARG A 611 42.85 7.57 -22.82
N ILE A 612 43.40 6.36 -22.78
CA ILE A 612 44.70 6.12 -22.10
C ILE A 612 45.83 6.80 -22.88
N PHE A 613 45.79 6.79 -24.21
CA PHE A 613 46.76 7.46 -25.06
C PHE A 613 46.74 8.98 -24.88
N LEU A 614 45.55 9.59 -24.75
CA LEU A 614 45.40 11.00 -24.41
C LEU A 614 46.08 11.34 -23.07
N CYS A 615 45.93 10.47 -22.05
CA CYS A 615 46.57 10.64 -20.75
C CYS A 615 48.11 10.57 -20.85
N LEU A 616 48.64 9.61 -21.62
CA LEU A 616 50.08 9.49 -21.92
C LEU A 616 50.63 10.72 -22.65
N LYS A 617 49.92 11.19 -23.69
CA LYS A 617 50.28 12.38 -24.45
C LYS A 617 50.27 13.63 -23.56
N THR A 618 49.29 13.75 -22.67
CA THR A 618 49.18 14.87 -21.72
C THR A 618 50.36 14.90 -20.74
N LEU A 619 50.82 13.75 -20.25
CA LEU A 619 51.99 13.68 -19.36
C LEU A 619 53.31 14.02 -20.05
N SER A 620 53.43 13.68 -21.34
CA SER A 620 54.60 13.95 -22.18
C SER A 620 54.69 15.42 -22.64
N GLU A 621 53.61 15.95 -23.22
CA GLU A 621 53.59 17.28 -23.85
C GLU A 621 53.18 18.41 -22.90
N ARG A 622 52.36 18.11 -21.87
CA ARG A 622 51.88 19.05 -20.84
C ARG A 622 51.29 20.35 -21.39
N THR A 623 50.47 20.25 -22.44
CA THR A 623 49.78 21.39 -23.06
C THR A 623 48.93 22.15 -22.04
N PRO A 624 49.08 23.48 -21.89
CA PRO A 624 48.51 24.25 -20.77
C PRO A 624 46.98 24.15 -20.67
N GLY A 625 46.26 24.20 -21.80
CA GLY A 625 44.79 24.09 -21.80
C GLY A 625 44.27 22.72 -21.35
N ILE A 626 44.98 21.62 -21.68
CA ILE A 626 44.59 20.27 -21.24
C ILE A 626 44.92 20.07 -19.76
N VAL A 627 46.05 20.63 -19.30
CA VAL A 627 46.46 20.58 -17.90
C VAL A 627 45.43 21.28 -17.01
N GLU A 628 44.89 22.42 -17.42
CA GLU A 628 43.85 23.15 -16.68
C GLU A 628 42.56 22.31 -16.52
N ILE A 629 42.15 21.61 -17.58
CA ILE A 629 40.98 20.71 -17.57
C ILE A 629 41.14 19.59 -16.54
N PHE A 630 42.31 18.95 -16.48
CA PHE A 630 42.59 17.89 -15.51
C PHE A 630 42.78 18.43 -14.08
N LYS A 631 43.22 19.68 -13.91
CA LYS A 631 43.45 20.29 -12.59
C LYS A 631 42.17 20.76 -11.90
N GLY A 632 41.32 21.54 -12.59
CA GLY A 632 40.22 22.30 -11.97
C GLY A 632 38.83 22.03 -12.55
N THR A 633 38.67 22.00 -13.87
CA THR A 633 37.34 21.97 -14.51
C THR A 633 36.51 20.73 -14.15
N CYS A 634 37.17 19.59 -13.89
CA CYS A 634 36.51 18.38 -13.41
C CYS A 634 35.80 18.57 -12.07
N ARG A 635 36.40 19.34 -11.15
CA ARG A 635 35.84 19.60 -9.82
C ARG A 635 34.69 20.59 -9.90
N GLU A 636 34.84 21.64 -10.68
CA GLU A 636 33.81 22.66 -10.91
C GLU A 636 32.55 22.07 -11.53
N ALA A 637 32.70 21.13 -12.46
CA ALA A 637 31.58 20.40 -13.04
C ALA A 637 30.79 19.60 -11.98
N LEU A 638 31.47 18.93 -11.05
CA LEU A 638 30.80 18.24 -9.94
C LEU A 638 30.09 19.24 -9.03
N ALA A 639 30.75 20.34 -8.66
CA ALA A 639 30.18 21.37 -7.80
C ALA A 639 28.88 21.93 -8.40
N THR A 640 28.91 22.27 -9.69
CA THR A 640 27.75 22.80 -10.44
C THR A 640 26.60 21.80 -10.50
N MET A 641 26.91 20.51 -10.68
CA MET A 641 25.90 19.43 -10.68
C MET A 641 25.22 19.29 -9.32
N LEU A 642 25.99 19.29 -8.22
CA LEU A 642 25.46 19.12 -6.87
C LEU A 642 24.64 20.34 -6.42
N THR A 643 25.07 21.57 -6.75
CA THR A 643 24.30 22.78 -6.47
C THR A 643 22.97 22.79 -7.22
N ALA A 644 22.97 22.33 -8.48
CA ALA A 644 21.74 22.21 -9.25
C ALA A 644 20.76 21.20 -8.65
N GLN A 645 21.25 20.05 -8.18
CA GLN A 645 20.40 19.05 -7.51
C GLN A 645 19.78 19.58 -6.22
N THR A 646 20.57 20.28 -5.39
CA THR A 646 20.05 20.85 -4.12
C THR A 646 19.03 21.96 -4.34
N GLU A 647 19.21 22.79 -5.37
CA GLU A 647 18.23 23.80 -5.78
C GLU A 647 16.90 23.17 -6.20
N GLU A 648 16.95 22.07 -6.94
CA GLU A 648 15.75 21.34 -7.40
C GLU A 648 15.01 20.68 -6.23
N GLU A 649 15.73 20.02 -5.31
CA GLU A 649 15.14 19.42 -4.11
C GLU A 649 14.49 20.47 -3.19
N THR A 650 15.14 21.61 -3.01
CA THR A 650 14.60 22.71 -2.19
C THR A 650 13.41 23.38 -2.85
N GLN A 651 13.38 23.52 -4.18
CA GLN A 651 12.21 23.98 -4.91
C GLN A 651 11.04 23.00 -4.77
N ALA A 652 11.27 21.70 -4.96
CA ALA A 652 10.24 20.68 -4.79
C ALA A 652 9.67 20.65 -3.36
N LEU A 653 10.51 20.85 -2.34
CA LEU A 653 10.07 20.94 -0.94
C LEU A 653 9.25 22.22 -0.69
N ARG A 654 9.66 23.36 -1.26
CA ARG A 654 8.93 24.62 -1.20
C ARG A 654 7.58 24.54 -1.91
N GLU A 655 7.48 23.83 -3.03
CA GLU A 655 6.22 23.61 -3.73
C GLU A 655 5.26 22.75 -2.92
N LYS A 656 5.76 21.68 -2.28
CA LYS A 656 4.96 20.87 -1.34
C LYS A 656 4.46 21.71 -0.15
N GLN A 657 5.31 22.58 0.41
CA GLN A 657 4.92 23.47 1.50
C GLN A 657 3.95 24.56 1.04
N LYS A 658 4.11 25.12 -0.17
CA LYS A 658 3.18 26.09 -0.76
C LYS A 658 1.81 25.51 -1.05
N ALA A 659 1.73 24.23 -1.43
CA ALA A 659 0.45 23.54 -1.59
C ALA A 659 -0.30 23.41 -0.25
N ALA A 660 0.42 23.23 0.87
CA ALA A 660 -0.15 23.22 2.21
C ALA A 660 -0.46 24.63 2.76
N ALA A 661 0.35 25.64 2.38
CA ALA A 661 0.23 27.03 2.84
C ALA A 661 -0.63 27.91 1.92
N LYS A 662 -1.47 27.31 1.07
CA LYS A 662 -2.35 28.02 0.12
C LYS A 662 -3.64 28.53 0.80
N VAL A 663 -3.49 29.18 1.95
CA VAL A 663 -4.57 29.92 2.62
C VAL A 663 -4.07 31.34 2.78
N GLN A 664 -4.62 32.28 2.01
CA GLN A 664 -4.31 33.70 2.19
C GLN A 664 -4.91 34.22 3.50
N ALA A 665 -4.26 35.22 4.12
CA ALA A 665 -4.77 35.85 5.34
C ALA A 665 -6.15 36.51 5.16
N ASP A 666 -6.47 36.90 3.91
CA ASP A 666 -7.75 37.48 3.52
C ASP A 666 -8.74 36.44 2.96
N ASP A 667 -8.35 35.15 2.87
CA ASP A 667 -9.31 34.11 2.53
C ASP A 667 -10.38 34.05 3.63
N PRO A 668 -11.67 34.01 3.26
CA PRO A 668 -12.75 33.99 4.23
C PRO A 668 -12.57 32.79 5.15
N VAL A 669 -12.49 33.05 6.46
CA VAL A 669 -12.47 32.00 7.47
C VAL A 669 -13.77 31.21 7.34
N THR A 670 -13.70 30.05 6.69
CA THR A 670 -14.81 29.11 6.61
C THR A 670 -14.96 28.48 7.99
N PHE A 671 -15.82 29.07 8.81
CA PHE A 671 -16.31 28.40 10.00
C PHE A 671 -17.07 27.16 9.54
N ALA A 672 -16.55 25.96 9.83
CA ALA A 672 -17.20 24.70 9.48
C ALA A 672 -18.64 24.62 10.01
N GLN A 673 -18.96 25.38 11.06
CA GLN A 673 -20.31 25.53 11.64
C GLN A 673 -21.26 26.40 10.82
N LEU A 674 -20.76 27.21 9.88
CA LEU A 674 -21.54 28.15 9.05
C LEU A 674 -21.57 27.75 7.56
N ALA A 675 -20.73 26.81 7.13
CA ALA A 675 -20.68 26.32 5.74
C ALA A 675 -21.79 25.29 5.42
N SER A 676 -22.46 24.74 6.43
CA SER A 676 -23.66 23.91 6.30
C SER A 676 -24.92 24.78 6.28
N GLY A 677 -25.22 25.35 5.11
CA GLY A 677 -26.46 26.10 4.91
C GLY A 677 -27.71 25.25 5.11
N ARG A 678 -28.47 25.58 6.18
CA ARG A 678 -29.90 25.32 6.39
C ARG A 678 -30.34 23.85 6.57
N ASN A 679 -29.96 23.26 7.69
CA ASN A 679 -30.90 22.83 8.72
C ASN A 679 -30.09 22.45 9.96
N ASP A 680 -30.65 22.75 11.13
CA ASP A 680 -30.05 22.63 12.45
C ASP A 680 -29.88 21.16 12.87
N GLN A 681 -29.03 20.42 12.15
CA GLN A 681 -28.50 19.12 12.53
C GLN A 681 -26.97 19.18 12.47
N LEU A 682 -26.39 19.78 13.50
CA LEU A 682 -25.02 19.50 13.94
C LEU A 682 -24.93 18.00 14.29
N GLY A 683 -24.80 17.11 13.31
CA GLY A 683 -25.01 15.69 13.61
C GLY A 683 -24.63 14.63 12.59
N GLU A 684 -24.19 14.92 11.37
CA GLU A 684 -23.79 13.85 10.44
C GLU A 684 -22.28 13.76 10.24
N ASN A 685 -21.73 12.82 11.02
CA ASN A 685 -20.80 11.79 10.58
C ASN A 685 -19.36 12.22 10.29
N VAL A 686 -18.59 12.53 11.34
CA VAL A 686 -17.12 12.37 11.32
C VAL A 686 -16.75 10.91 11.00
N PHE A 687 -17.62 9.95 11.32
CA PHE A 687 -17.44 8.54 10.96
C PHE A 687 -17.68 8.30 9.46
N GLU A 688 -18.70 8.87 8.81
CA GLU A 688 -18.82 8.82 7.33
C GLU A 688 -17.76 9.68 6.66
N SER A 689 -17.37 10.82 7.21
CA SER A 689 -16.30 11.63 6.66
C SER A 689 -14.98 10.88 6.73
N SER A 690 -14.70 10.18 7.84
CA SER A 690 -13.51 9.32 7.99
C SER A 690 -13.63 8.03 7.19
N LEU A 691 -14.84 7.48 7.02
CA LEU A 691 -15.10 6.32 6.18
C LEU A 691 -14.97 6.70 4.70
N ASN A 692 -15.46 7.86 4.28
CA ASN A 692 -15.30 8.42 2.93
C ASN A 692 -13.84 8.80 2.68
N GLN A 693 -13.12 9.31 3.68
CA GLN A 693 -11.68 9.59 3.61
C GLN A 693 -10.83 8.31 3.65
N ALA A 694 -11.31 7.24 4.29
CA ALA A 694 -10.70 5.91 4.27
C ALA A 694 -11.05 5.11 3.00
N LEU A 695 -12.24 5.33 2.43
CA LEU A 695 -12.70 4.75 1.16
C LEU A 695 -12.06 5.45 -0.04
N ALA A 696 -11.75 6.75 0.06
CA ALA A 696 -11.13 7.56 -0.99
C ALA A 696 -9.59 7.61 -0.91
N GLY A 697 -8.94 6.51 -0.49
CA GLY A 697 -7.55 6.49 -0.02
C GLY A 697 -6.54 7.38 -0.77
N THR A 698 -5.67 8.02 0.02
CA THR A 698 -4.42 8.71 -0.35
C THR A 698 -4.53 9.96 -1.26
N LYS A 699 -4.45 11.13 -0.59
CA LYS A 699 -3.83 12.40 -1.01
C LYS A 699 -3.76 12.67 -2.53
N SER A 700 -4.84 13.19 -3.12
CA SER A 700 -4.73 14.17 -4.22
C SER A 700 -6.01 14.94 -4.59
N THR A 701 -7.20 14.52 -4.17
CA THR A 701 -8.43 15.28 -4.44
C THR A 701 -8.69 16.30 -3.34
N ALA A 702 -8.54 17.58 -3.67
CA ALA A 702 -9.01 18.66 -2.81
C ALA A 702 -10.50 18.47 -2.54
N LEU A 703 -10.93 18.65 -1.27
CA LEU A 703 -12.34 18.58 -0.85
C LEU A 703 -13.28 19.47 -1.70
N SER A 704 -12.75 20.46 -2.41
CA SER A 704 -13.50 21.35 -3.30
C SER A 704 -14.11 20.68 -4.52
N ASP A 705 -13.51 19.61 -5.04
CA ASP A 705 -14.01 18.95 -6.27
C ASP A 705 -15.18 17.99 -5.99
N VAL A 706 -15.30 17.49 -4.75
CA VAL A 706 -16.44 16.66 -4.32
C VAL A 706 -17.67 17.51 -3.98
N ALA A 707 -17.46 18.78 -3.62
CA ALA A 707 -18.50 19.70 -3.18
C ALA A 707 -19.21 20.46 -4.31
N SER A 708 -18.70 20.41 -5.55
CA SER A 708 -19.31 21.12 -6.69
C SER A 708 -20.32 20.22 -7.43
N PRO A 709 -21.63 20.50 -7.40
CA PRO A 709 -22.65 19.71 -8.12
C PRO A 709 -22.42 19.67 -9.64
N THR A 710 -21.73 20.66 -10.19
CA THR A 710 -21.30 20.74 -11.59
C THR A 710 -20.26 19.69 -11.97
N SER A 711 -19.40 19.25 -11.03
CA SER A 711 -18.41 18.19 -11.30
C SER A 711 -19.04 16.80 -11.28
N LYS A 712 -20.15 16.61 -10.54
CA LYS A 712 -20.89 15.35 -10.49
C LYS A 712 -21.62 15.08 -11.81
N LEU A 713 -22.16 16.10 -12.46
CA LEU A 713 -22.85 15.97 -13.74
C LEU A 713 -21.93 15.63 -14.92
N ASN A 714 -20.64 15.99 -14.86
CA ASN A 714 -19.66 15.63 -15.90
C ASN A 714 -19.35 14.12 -15.97
N LYS A 715 -19.71 13.34 -14.93
CA LYS A 715 -19.47 11.89 -14.86
C LYS A 715 -20.69 11.05 -15.25
N VAL A 716 -21.80 11.69 -15.63
CA VAL A 716 -23.00 10.98 -16.11
C VAL A 716 -22.82 10.62 -17.58
N THR A 717 -22.91 9.34 -17.90
CA THR A 717 -22.84 8.82 -19.26
C THR A 717 -24.25 8.43 -19.70
N GLN A 718 -24.75 9.08 -20.74
CA GLN A 718 -26.03 8.72 -21.34
C GLN A 718 -25.90 7.38 -22.08
N LEU A 719 -26.77 6.43 -21.75
CA LEU A 719 -26.74 5.07 -22.29
C LEU A 719 -27.76 4.84 -23.40
N THR A 720 -28.91 5.51 -23.35
CA THR A 720 -29.96 5.43 -24.40
C THR A 720 -30.41 6.81 -24.85
N GLY A 721 -31.02 6.88 -26.03
CA GLY A 721 -31.55 8.12 -26.59
C GLY A 721 -32.87 8.54 -25.93
N PHE A 722 -33.21 9.82 -26.01
CA PHE A 722 -34.52 10.33 -25.54
C PHE A 722 -35.71 9.84 -26.36
N SER A 723 -35.47 9.17 -27.48
CA SER A 723 -36.50 8.58 -28.34
C SER A 723 -36.71 7.09 -28.10
N ASP A 724 -35.88 6.47 -27.24
CA ASP A 724 -36.01 5.07 -26.90
C ASP A 724 -37.12 4.87 -25.86
N PRO A 725 -37.89 3.76 -25.91
CA PRO A 725 -38.98 3.50 -24.96
C PRO A 725 -38.54 3.50 -23.48
N VAL A 726 -37.27 3.18 -23.24
CA VAL A 726 -36.63 3.19 -21.92
C VAL A 726 -35.42 4.11 -21.99
N TYR A 727 -35.45 5.17 -21.18
CA TYR A 727 -34.32 6.08 -21.02
C TYR A 727 -33.40 5.59 -19.91
N SER A 728 -32.09 5.63 -20.15
CA SER A 728 -31.10 5.25 -19.17
C SER A 728 -29.85 6.11 -19.20
N GLU A 729 -29.39 6.47 -18.01
CA GLU A 729 -28.12 7.16 -17.77
C GLU A 729 -27.38 6.46 -16.62
N ALA A 730 -26.06 6.40 -16.73
CA ALA A 730 -25.21 5.77 -15.73
C ALA A 730 -24.24 6.78 -15.12
N TYR A 731 -24.15 6.74 -13.80
CA TYR A 731 -23.15 7.44 -13.02
C TYR A 731 -22.06 6.46 -12.59
N VAL A 732 -20.82 6.71 -13.02
CA VAL A 732 -19.68 5.82 -12.75
C VAL A 732 -18.90 6.34 -11.55
N HIS A 733 -18.81 5.54 -10.49
CA HIS A 733 -18.01 5.82 -9.31
C HIS A 733 -16.83 4.85 -9.22
N VAL A 734 -15.60 5.36 -9.32
CA VAL A 734 -14.38 4.55 -9.26
C VAL A 734 -13.76 4.65 -7.87
N ASN A 735 -13.72 3.54 -7.13
CA ASN A 735 -13.12 3.41 -5.81
C ASN A 735 -12.01 2.36 -5.82
N GLN A 736 -10.80 2.77 -6.17
CA GLN A 736 -9.60 1.92 -6.21
C GLN A 736 -9.82 0.58 -6.96
N TYR A 737 -10.30 -0.45 -6.27
CA TYR A 737 -10.55 -1.79 -6.79
C TYR A 737 -12.00 -2.04 -7.23
N ASP A 738 -12.94 -1.21 -6.78
CA ASP A 738 -14.37 -1.38 -7.03
C ASP A 738 -14.91 -0.20 -7.85
N ILE A 739 -15.60 -0.50 -8.95
CA ILE A 739 -16.37 0.44 -9.74
C ILE A 739 -17.85 0.22 -9.42
N VAL A 740 -18.51 1.26 -8.93
CA VAL A 740 -19.94 1.25 -8.68
C VAL A 740 -20.61 2.02 -9.81
N LEU A 741 -21.43 1.32 -10.59
CA LEU A 741 -22.29 1.91 -11.61
C LEU A 741 -23.67 2.13 -11.00
N ASP A 742 -24.10 3.39 -10.95
CA ASP A 742 -25.46 3.75 -10.55
C ASP A 742 -26.24 4.07 -11.83
N VAL A 743 -27.13 3.17 -12.25
CA VAL A 743 -27.84 3.25 -13.52
C VAL A 743 -29.29 3.65 -13.26
N LEU A 744 -29.64 4.86 -13.66
CA LEU A 744 -31.01 5.32 -13.69
C LEU A 744 -31.71 4.73 -14.91
N ILE A 745 -32.89 4.16 -14.71
CA ILE A 745 -33.77 3.64 -15.75
C ILE A 745 -35.12 4.32 -15.61
N VAL A 746 -35.61 4.93 -16.68
CA VAL A 746 -36.87 5.67 -16.74
C VAL A 746 -37.74 5.05 -17.83
N ASN A 747 -38.96 4.66 -17.46
CA ASN A 747 -39.96 4.22 -18.42
C ASN A 747 -40.57 5.45 -19.12
N GLN A 748 -40.35 5.63 -20.42
CA GLN A 748 -40.96 6.73 -21.15
C GLN A 748 -42.34 6.38 -21.73
N THR A 749 -42.74 5.11 -21.67
CA THR A 749 -44.00 4.62 -22.23
C THR A 749 -45.17 4.75 -21.25
N SER A 750 -46.38 4.69 -21.79
CA SER A 750 -47.62 4.66 -21.02
C SER A 750 -47.99 3.26 -20.52
N ASP A 751 -47.19 2.24 -20.87
CA ASP A 751 -47.41 0.84 -20.48
C ASP A 751 -46.53 0.49 -19.27
N THR A 752 -46.96 -0.52 -18.49
CA THR A 752 -46.16 -1.04 -17.38
C THR A 752 -45.13 -2.02 -17.92
N LEU A 753 -43.84 -1.76 -17.68
CA LEU A 753 -42.76 -2.64 -18.10
C LEU A 753 -42.53 -3.70 -17.02
N GLN A 754 -42.76 -4.97 -17.37
CA GLN A 754 -42.51 -6.10 -16.49
C GLN A 754 -41.12 -6.68 -16.76
N ASN A 755 -40.50 -7.29 -15.76
CA ASN A 755 -39.18 -7.93 -15.86
C ASN A 755 -38.08 -7.04 -16.46
N CYS A 756 -38.11 -5.72 -16.22
CA CYS A 756 -37.08 -4.80 -16.72
C CYS A 756 -35.73 -5.14 -16.06
N THR A 757 -34.84 -5.75 -16.83
CA THR A 757 -33.58 -6.32 -16.37
C THR A 757 -32.42 -5.64 -17.09
N LEU A 758 -31.47 -5.13 -16.30
CA LEU A 758 -30.22 -4.58 -16.80
C LEU A 758 -29.19 -5.70 -16.91
N GLU A 759 -28.86 -6.08 -18.14
CA GLU A 759 -27.79 -7.03 -18.42
C GLU A 759 -26.51 -6.27 -18.76
N LEU A 760 -25.46 -6.47 -17.95
CA LEU A 760 -24.13 -5.89 -18.18
C LEU A 760 -23.14 -6.99 -18.48
N ALA A 761 -22.29 -6.74 -19.47
CA ALA A 761 -21.13 -7.53 -19.82
C ALA A 761 -19.90 -6.62 -19.83
N THR A 762 -18.77 -7.18 -19.41
CA THR A 762 -17.51 -6.46 -19.29
C THR A 762 -16.49 -7.05 -20.26
N LEU A 763 -15.68 -6.19 -20.86
CA LEU A 763 -14.53 -6.55 -21.70
C LEU A 763 -13.25 -6.04 -21.03
N GLY A 764 -12.23 -6.90 -21.02
CA GLY A 764 -10.99 -6.70 -20.28
C GLY A 764 -11.05 -7.36 -18.89
N ASP A 765 -10.11 -6.99 -18.02
CA ASP A 765 -9.94 -7.56 -16.66
C ASP A 765 -10.92 -7.01 -15.61
N LEU A 766 -12.14 -6.69 -16.05
CA LEU A 766 -13.25 -6.24 -15.22
C LEU A 766 -14.19 -7.41 -14.93
N LYS A 767 -14.54 -7.62 -13.66
CA LYS A 767 -15.46 -8.68 -13.23
C LYS A 767 -16.71 -8.09 -12.61
N LEU A 768 -17.86 -8.29 -13.26
CA LEU A 768 -19.15 -7.98 -12.66
C LEU A 768 -19.38 -8.91 -11.44
N VAL A 769 -19.56 -8.33 -10.26
CA VAL A 769 -19.70 -9.08 -8.99
C VAL A 769 -21.15 -9.46 -8.75
N GLU A 770 -22.07 -8.55 -9.08
CA GLU A 770 -23.50 -8.70 -8.81
C GLU A 770 -24.30 -8.37 -10.06
N ARG A 771 -25.22 -9.28 -10.42
CA ARG A 771 -26.17 -9.03 -11.51
C ARG A 771 -27.41 -8.33 -10.94
N PRO A 772 -27.82 -7.20 -11.54
CA PRO A 772 -29.06 -6.53 -11.17
C PRO A 772 -30.28 -7.45 -11.18
N HIS A 773 -31.16 -7.28 -10.19
CA HIS A 773 -32.43 -7.99 -10.16
C HIS A 773 -33.44 -7.33 -11.10
N PRO A 774 -34.35 -8.10 -11.74
CA PRO A 774 -35.43 -7.54 -12.55
C PRO A 774 -36.34 -6.62 -11.74
N VAL A 775 -36.75 -5.50 -12.33
CA VAL A 775 -37.64 -4.50 -11.71
C VAL A 775 -38.89 -4.33 -12.57
N VAL A 776 -40.05 -4.11 -11.92
CA VAL A 776 -41.28 -3.71 -12.61
C VAL A 776 -41.39 -2.19 -12.56
N LEU A 777 -41.51 -1.54 -13.71
CA LEU A 777 -41.61 -0.09 -13.83
C LEU A 777 -43.02 0.32 -14.27
N ALA A 778 -43.67 1.14 -13.45
CA ALA A 778 -44.95 1.74 -13.82
C ALA A 778 -44.78 2.76 -14.98
N PRO A 779 -45.87 3.15 -15.67
CA PRO A 779 -45.84 4.18 -16.69
C PRO A 779 -45.21 5.48 -16.17
N HIS A 780 -44.22 6.03 -16.89
CA HIS A 780 -43.50 7.25 -16.50
C HIS A 780 -42.74 7.19 -15.15
N ASP A 781 -42.55 5.99 -14.61
CA ASP A 781 -41.81 5.76 -13.37
C ASP A 781 -40.31 5.55 -13.61
N PHE A 782 -39.50 5.69 -12.57
CA PHE A 782 -38.06 5.53 -12.63
C PHE A 782 -37.52 4.66 -11.50
N CYS A 783 -36.43 3.94 -11.78
CA CYS A 783 -35.71 3.15 -10.78
C CYS A 783 -34.21 3.38 -10.94
N ASN A 784 -33.48 3.30 -9.83
CA ASN A 784 -32.03 3.37 -9.83
C ASN A 784 -31.45 2.00 -9.45
N ILE A 785 -30.57 1.48 -10.30
CA ILE A 785 -29.97 0.16 -10.18
C ILE A 785 -28.46 0.31 -9.96
N LYS A 786 -27.96 -0.25 -8.85
CA LYS A 786 -26.52 -0.29 -8.55
C LYS A 786 -25.91 -1.60 -9.03
N ALA A 787 -24.84 -1.50 -9.82
CA ALA A 787 -24.04 -2.63 -10.25
C ALA A 787 -22.57 -2.45 -9.84
N ASN A 788 -22.02 -3.43 -9.13
CA ASN A 788 -20.64 -3.41 -8.67
C ASN A 788 -19.75 -4.23 -9.61
N VAL A 789 -18.68 -3.60 -10.10
CA VAL A 789 -17.69 -4.19 -11.01
C VAL A 789 -16.32 -4.12 -10.35
N LYS A 790 -15.64 -5.25 -10.22
CA LYS A 790 -14.29 -5.33 -9.67
C LYS A 790 -13.24 -5.18 -10.76
N VAL A 791 -12.22 -4.38 -10.46
CA VAL A 791 -11.05 -4.15 -11.32
C VAL A 791 -9.93 -5.09 -10.90
N SER A 792 -9.51 -5.97 -11.80
CA SER A 792 -8.44 -6.92 -11.53
C SER A 792 -7.08 -6.44 -12.04
N SER A 793 -7.07 -5.53 -13.02
CA SER A 793 -5.87 -5.03 -13.70
C SER A 793 -6.07 -3.61 -14.22
N THR A 794 -4.97 -2.91 -14.47
CA THR A 794 -4.93 -1.58 -15.07
C THR A 794 -4.97 -1.65 -16.59
N GLU A 795 -6.11 -2.07 -17.12
CA GLU A 795 -6.38 -2.03 -18.55
C GLU A 795 -7.61 -1.16 -18.81
N ASN A 796 -7.72 -0.60 -20.02
CA ASN A 796 -8.95 0.06 -20.43
C ASN A 796 -10.08 -0.96 -20.43
N GLY A 797 -11.03 -0.77 -19.52
CA GLY A 797 -12.21 -1.60 -19.41
C GLY A 797 -13.37 -1.02 -20.21
N ILE A 798 -14.10 -1.89 -20.93
CA ILE A 798 -15.32 -1.49 -21.62
C ILE A 798 -16.47 -2.26 -20.98
N ILE A 799 -17.52 -1.52 -20.60
CA ILE A 799 -18.76 -2.11 -20.10
C ILE A 799 -19.84 -1.85 -21.14
N PHE A 800 -20.47 -2.93 -21.59
CA PHE A 800 -21.58 -2.87 -22.54
C PHE A 800 -22.75 -3.66 -21.97
N GLY A 801 -23.95 -3.36 -22.44
CA GLY A 801 -25.13 -4.00 -21.88
C GLY A 801 -26.38 -3.72 -22.67
N ASN A 802 -27.47 -4.27 -22.18
CA ASN A 802 -28.79 -4.20 -22.75
C ASN A 802 -29.82 -4.20 -21.63
N ILE A 803 -30.91 -3.46 -21.84
CA ILE A 803 -32.10 -3.51 -21.00
C ILE A 803 -33.13 -4.37 -21.70
N VAL A 804 -33.47 -5.49 -21.07
CA VAL A 804 -34.53 -6.41 -21.53
C VAL A 804 -35.77 -6.16 -20.69
N TYR A 805 -36.93 -5.97 -21.32
CA TYR A 805 -38.19 -5.76 -20.61
C TYR A 805 -39.36 -6.35 -21.39
N ASP A 806 -40.41 -6.73 -20.67
CA ASP A 806 -41.63 -7.28 -21.23
C ASP A 806 -42.73 -6.21 -21.20
N ALA A 807 -43.26 -5.87 -22.37
CA ALA A 807 -44.42 -5.00 -22.52
C ALA A 807 -45.57 -5.83 -23.11
N GLY A 808 -46.49 -6.28 -22.26
CA GLY A 808 -47.52 -7.25 -22.65
C GLY A 808 -46.94 -8.64 -22.91
N ASN A 809 -47.27 -9.27 -24.05
CA ASN A 809 -46.78 -10.61 -24.43
C ASN A 809 -45.49 -10.57 -25.28
N VAL A 810 -44.84 -9.41 -25.41
CA VAL A 810 -43.65 -9.23 -26.27
C VAL A 810 -42.47 -8.80 -25.40
N SER A 811 -41.37 -9.54 -25.51
CA SER A 811 -40.09 -9.20 -24.89
C SER A 811 -39.30 -8.27 -25.81
N ASN A 812 -38.97 -7.10 -25.32
CA ASN A 812 -38.24 -6.05 -26.03
C ASN A 812 -36.85 -5.88 -25.42
N CYS A 813 -35.89 -5.43 -26.23
CA CYS A 813 -34.50 -5.25 -25.82
C CYS A 813 -33.97 -3.92 -26.36
N VAL A 814 -33.39 -3.10 -25.49
CA VAL A 814 -32.72 -1.85 -25.84
C VAL A 814 -31.23 -2.01 -25.55
N VAL A 815 -30.41 -1.84 -26.59
CA VAL A 815 -28.95 -1.94 -26.47
C VAL A 815 -28.40 -0.63 -25.93
N LEU A 816 -27.55 -0.72 -24.91
CA LEU A 816 -26.95 0.44 -24.25
C LEU A 816 -25.68 0.88 -24.96
N ASN A 817 -25.40 2.18 -24.90
CA ASN A 817 -24.11 2.71 -25.29
C ASN A 817 -23.00 2.17 -24.37
N THR A 818 -21.80 2.01 -24.93
CA THR A 818 -20.66 1.45 -24.21
C THR A 818 -20.06 2.46 -23.23
N ILE A 819 -19.83 2.05 -21.99
CA ILE A 819 -19.13 2.83 -20.97
C ILE A 819 -17.64 2.51 -21.05
N HIS A 820 -16.83 3.53 -21.31
CA HIS A 820 -15.37 3.42 -21.30
C HIS A 820 -14.84 3.84 -19.93
N ILE A 821 -14.08 2.95 -19.29
CA ILE A 821 -13.36 3.26 -18.05
C ILE A 821 -11.93 3.66 -18.42
N ASP A 822 -11.59 4.91 -18.13
CA ASP A 822 -10.28 5.48 -18.39
C ASP A 822 -9.25 4.99 -17.37
N ILE A 823 -8.10 4.50 -17.87
CA ILE A 823 -6.97 4.09 -17.01
C ILE A 823 -6.38 5.24 -16.17
N MET A 824 -6.63 6.49 -16.57
CA MET A 824 -6.04 7.68 -15.96
C MET A 824 -6.43 7.90 -14.51
N ASP A 825 -7.60 7.39 -14.10
CA ASP A 825 -8.07 7.45 -12.71
C ASP A 825 -7.20 6.58 -11.78
N TYR A 826 -6.45 5.63 -12.33
CA TYR A 826 -5.60 4.70 -11.59
C TYR A 826 -4.12 5.09 -11.58
N ILE A 827 -3.70 6.06 -12.38
CA ILE A 827 -2.29 6.41 -12.57
C ILE A 827 -1.94 7.64 -11.72
N LEU A 828 -1.01 7.44 -10.78
CA LEU A 828 -0.51 8.50 -9.91
C LEU A 828 0.91 8.92 -10.32
N PRO A 829 1.24 10.22 -10.23
CA PRO A 829 2.58 10.71 -10.51
C PRO A 829 3.56 10.16 -9.47
N ALA A 830 4.68 9.59 -9.93
CA ALA A 830 5.71 9.00 -9.09
C ALA A 830 7.11 9.50 -9.51
N THR A 831 8.10 9.35 -8.63
CA THR A 831 9.51 9.69 -8.92
C THR A 831 10.40 8.47 -8.74
N CYS A 832 11.37 8.29 -9.62
CA CYS A 832 12.43 7.31 -9.47
C CYS A 832 13.79 7.90 -9.90
N ASN A 833 14.88 7.29 -9.45
CA ASN A 833 16.23 7.74 -9.81
C ASN A 833 16.58 7.28 -11.24
N ASP A 834 17.47 7.99 -11.92
CA ASP A 834 17.93 7.64 -13.29
C ASP A 834 18.45 6.20 -13.43
N THR A 835 19.13 5.67 -12.41
CA THR A 835 19.64 4.30 -12.39
C THR A 835 18.51 3.28 -12.28
N GLU A 836 17.52 3.55 -11.43
CA GLU A 836 16.33 2.74 -11.27
C GLU A 836 15.48 2.79 -12.55
N PHE A 837 15.31 3.97 -13.15
CA PHE A 837 14.65 4.15 -14.45
C PHE A 837 15.32 3.29 -15.52
N ARG A 838 16.66 3.34 -15.67
CA ARG A 838 17.38 2.55 -16.69
C ARG A 838 17.27 1.05 -16.43
N ARG A 839 17.30 0.61 -15.18
CA ARG A 839 17.11 -0.80 -14.81
C ARG A 839 15.71 -1.26 -15.19
N MET A 840 14.68 -0.55 -14.74
CA MET A 840 13.28 -0.87 -15.06
C MET A 840 13.03 -0.79 -16.57
N TRP A 841 13.64 0.17 -17.26
CA TRP A 841 13.55 0.30 -18.71
C TRP A 841 14.11 -0.92 -19.45
N GLN A 842 15.18 -1.53 -18.94
CA GLN A 842 15.74 -2.77 -19.49
C GLN A 842 14.92 -4.01 -19.11
N GLU A 843 14.36 -4.03 -17.91
CA GLU A 843 13.56 -5.14 -17.37
C GLU A 843 12.17 -5.24 -18.02
N PHE A 844 11.57 -4.12 -18.39
CA PHE A 844 10.23 -4.10 -18.97
C PHE A 844 10.23 -4.62 -20.41
N GLU A 845 9.50 -5.71 -20.61
CA GLU A 845 9.40 -6.42 -21.89
C GLU A 845 8.46 -5.71 -22.87
N TRP A 846 7.38 -5.11 -22.38
CA TRP A 846 6.35 -4.49 -23.23
C TRP A 846 6.69 -3.04 -23.54
N GLU A 847 6.72 -2.73 -24.84
CA GLU A 847 6.96 -1.40 -25.36
C GLU A 847 5.89 -0.98 -26.36
N ASN A 848 5.35 0.22 -26.19
CA ASN A 848 4.50 0.88 -27.18
C ASN A 848 5.17 2.15 -27.70
N LYS A 849 5.28 2.29 -29.02
CA LYS A 849 5.86 3.47 -29.68
C LYS A 849 4.77 4.27 -30.35
N VAL A 850 4.53 5.47 -29.81
CA VAL A 850 3.51 6.41 -30.28
C VAL A 850 4.17 7.52 -31.07
N ALA A 851 3.72 7.76 -32.32
CA ALA A 851 4.16 8.90 -33.09
C ALA A 851 3.50 10.19 -32.57
N VAL A 852 4.23 11.30 -32.56
CA VAL A 852 3.70 12.61 -32.15
C VAL A 852 3.14 13.33 -33.37
N ASN A 853 1.83 13.57 -33.38
CA ASN A 853 1.13 14.35 -34.41
C ASN A 853 0.26 15.42 -33.74
N THR A 854 0.78 16.65 -33.66
CA THR A 854 0.18 17.71 -32.84
C THR A 854 0.02 19.01 -33.64
N THR A 855 -0.83 19.91 -33.16
CA THR A 855 -0.94 21.28 -33.67
C THR A 855 -0.04 22.27 -32.92
N LEU A 856 0.63 21.83 -31.86
CA LEU A 856 1.49 22.67 -31.04
C LEU A 856 2.84 22.90 -31.74
N THR A 857 3.36 24.11 -31.59
CA THR A 857 4.61 24.56 -32.24
C THR A 857 5.77 24.70 -31.26
N ASP A 858 5.48 24.71 -29.96
CA ASP A 858 6.48 24.77 -28.89
C ASP A 858 6.71 23.41 -28.23
N LEU A 859 7.99 23.09 -28.00
CA LEU A 859 8.41 21.81 -27.43
C LEU A 859 8.02 21.72 -25.95
N HIS A 860 8.23 22.79 -25.18
CA HIS A 860 7.95 22.83 -23.74
C HIS A 860 6.44 22.85 -23.46
N GLU A 861 5.67 23.57 -24.27
CA GLU A 861 4.20 23.55 -24.20
C GLU A 861 3.64 22.14 -24.45
N TYR A 862 4.15 21.43 -25.45
CA TYR A 862 3.74 20.04 -25.70
C TYR A 862 4.09 19.10 -24.53
N LEU A 863 5.28 19.22 -23.95
CA LEU A 863 5.66 18.44 -22.77
C LEU A 863 4.72 18.71 -21.59
N LYS A 864 4.40 19.98 -21.30
CA LYS A 864 3.45 20.34 -20.23
C LYS A 864 2.05 19.79 -20.48
N HIS A 865 1.57 19.88 -21.73
CA HIS A 865 0.29 19.30 -22.14
C HIS A 865 0.27 17.79 -21.94
N LEU A 866 1.34 17.09 -22.33
CA LEU A 866 1.47 15.65 -22.15
C LEU A 866 1.50 15.26 -20.67
N LEU A 867 2.26 15.96 -19.84
CA LEU A 867 2.35 15.70 -18.39
C LEU A 867 0.99 15.88 -17.72
N HIS A 868 0.26 16.94 -18.07
CA HIS A 868 -1.11 17.17 -17.57
C HIS A 868 -2.08 16.08 -18.01
N SER A 869 -1.95 15.59 -19.24
CA SER A 869 -2.86 14.59 -19.81
C SER A 869 -2.59 13.16 -19.33
N THR A 870 -1.35 12.85 -18.94
CA THR A 870 -0.90 11.49 -18.60
C THR A 870 -0.63 11.29 -17.10
N ASN A 871 -0.84 12.30 -16.26
CA ASN A 871 -0.52 12.28 -14.82
C ASN A 871 0.90 11.74 -14.51
N MET A 872 1.81 11.80 -15.49
CA MET A 872 3.19 11.37 -15.32
C MET A 872 4.02 12.53 -14.79
N LYS A 873 5.06 12.20 -14.03
CA LYS A 873 6.04 13.18 -13.58
C LYS A 873 7.27 13.13 -14.49
N CYS A 874 7.73 14.30 -14.91
CA CYS A 874 8.99 14.42 -15.63
C CYS A 874 10.17 14.20 -14.67
N LEU A 875 11.10 13.33 -15.05
CA LEU A 875 12.33 13.03 -14.30
C LEU A 875 13.52 13.83 -14.80
N THR A 876 13.44 14.38 -16.02
CA THR A 876 14.54 15.14 -16.60
C THR A 876 14.57 16.55 -16.00
N PRO A 877 15.72 17.01 -15.44
CA PRO A 877 15.81 18.32 -14.81
C PRO A 877 15.51 19.46 -15.78
N GLU A 878 14.85 20.52 -15.32
CA GLU A 878 14.52 21.68 -16.16
C GLU A 878 15.76 22.34 -16.78
N LYS A 879 16.91 22.32 -16.08
CA LYS A 879 18.18 22.82 -16.63
C LYS A 879 18.68 22.01 -17.84
N ALA A 880 18.43 20.70 -17.88
CA ALA A 880 18.76 19.86 -19.03
C ALA A 880 17.79 20.08 -20.21
N LEU A 881 16.56 20.52 -19.91
CA LEU A 881 15.55 20.95 -20.88
C LEU A 881 15.72 22.43 -21.27
N SER A 882 16.65 23.15 -20.65
CA SER A 882 16.90 24.56 -20.92
C SER A 882 17.85 24.72 -22.10
N GLY A 883 17.44 25.52 -23.08
CA GLY A 883 18.18 25.74 -24.32
C GLY A 883 17.25 25.70 -25.55
N GLN A 884 17.64 26.41 -26.60
CA GLN A 884 16.94 26.37 -27.90
C GLN A 884 17.60 25.34 -28.80
N CYS A 885 17.52 24.07 -28.41
CA CYS A 885 17.85 22.96 -29.29
C CYS A 885 16.56 22.55 -30.02
N GLY A 886 16.59 22.41 -31.35
CA GLY A 886 15.45 21.92 -32.14
C GLY A 886 15.08 20.45 -31.86
N PHE A 887 15.61 19.86 -30.80
CA PHE A 887 15.38 18.49 -30.35
C PHE A 887 15.29 18.48 -28.83
N MET A 888 14.31 17.79 -28.27
CA MET A 888 14.11 17.61 -26.83
C MET A 888 13.80 16.15 -26.51
N ALA A 889 14.53 15.62 -25.52
CA ALA A 889 14.28 14.29 -24.97
C ALA A 889 13.99 14.39 -23.46
N ALA A 890 12.92 13.73 -23.01
CA ALA A 890 12.51 13.75 -21.60
C ALA A 890 12.07 12.37 -21.12
N ASN A 891 12.49 12.00 -19.92
CA ASN A 891 12.04 10.78 -19.24
C ASN A 891 10.88 11.13 -18.31
N MET A 892 9.87 10.27 -18.28
CA MET A 892 8.66 10.41 -17.49
C MET A 892 8.34 9.11 -16.78
N TYR A 893 7.74 9.20 -15.60
CA TYR A 893 7.40 8.06 -14.78
C TYR A 893 6.11 8.26 -14.01
N ALA A 894 5.34 7.19 -13.88
CA ALA A 894 4.16 7.09 -13.04
C ALA A 894 4.02 5.69 -12.45
N ARG A 895 3.18 5.59 -11.42
CA ARG A 895 2.84 4.33 -10.76
C ARG A 895 1.34 4.23 -10.62
N SER A 896 0.78 3.05 -10.88
CA SER A 896 -0.63 2.80 -10.66
C SER A 896 -0.95 2.59 -9.18
N ILE A 897 -2.20 2.78 -8.78
CA ILE A 897 -2.68 2.42 -7.43
C ILE A 897 -2.50 0.92 -7.12
N PHE A 898 -2.38 0.09 -8.15
CA PHE A 898 -2.12 -1.35 -8.05
C PHE A 898 -0.62 -1.67 -7.88
N GLY A 899 0.23 -0.64 -7.83
CA GLY A 899 1.67 -0.77 -7.68
C GLY A 899 2.42 -1.10 -8.98
N GLU A 900 1.77 -0.99 -10.14
CA GLU A 900 2.42 -1.19 -11.43
C GLU A 900 3.17 0.07 -11.87
N ASP A 901 4.38 -0.11 -12.37
CA ASP A 901 5.26 0.96 -12.81
C ASP A 901 5.13 1.20 -14.32
N ALA A 902 4.98 2.46 -14.73
CA ALA A 902 4.89 2.88 -16.12
C ALA A 902 5.95 3.95 -16.44
N LEU A 903 6.79 3.67 -17.44
CA LEU A 903 7.88 4.53 -17.87
C LEU A 903 7.58 5.08 -19.26
N ALA A 904 7.95 6.33 -19.52
CA ALA A 904 7.89 6.89 -20.85
C ALA A 904 9.15 7.70 -21.18
N ASN A 905 9.60 7.60 -22.43
CA ASN A 905 10.67 8.39 -23.00
C ASN A 905 10.08 9.18 -24.18
N LEU A 906 10.07 10.50 -24.04
CA LEU A 906 9.67 11.45 -25.07
C LEU A 906 10.91 11.83 -25.88
N SER A 907 10.82 11.74 -27.21
CA SER A 907 11.81 12.27 -28.14
C SER A 907 11.08 13.09 -29.20
N ILE A 908 11.22 14.42 -29.16
CA ILE A 908 10.53 15.35 -30.06
C ILE A 908 11.51 16.32 -30.69
N GLU A 909 11.20 16.73 -31.91
CA GLU A 909 12.01 17.66 -32.69
C GLU A 909 11.12 18.69 -33.40
N LYS A 910 11.76 19.81 -33.72
CA LYS A 910 11.19 20.90 -34.47
C LYS A 910 12.00 21.07 -35.74
N SER A 911 11.31 21.11 -36.89
CA SER A 911 11.99 21.32 -38.17
C SER A 911 12.72 22.67 -38.17
N VAL A 912 14.01 22.63 -38.50
CA VAL A 912 14.90 23.80 -38.54
C VAL A 912 14.50 24.76 -39.67
N GLU A 913 13.84 24.25 -40.72
CA GLU A 913 13.49 25.02 -41.92
C GLU A 913 12.24 25.90 -41.74
N ASN A 914 11.32 25.52 -40.84
CA ASN A 914 10.04 26.22 -40.63
C ASN A 914 9.71 26.38 -39.13
N PRO A 915 9.90 27.58 -38.54
CA PRO A 915 9.64 27.84 -37.11
C PRO A 915 8.19 27.65 -36.64
N ASN A 916 7.24 27.65 -37.57
CA ASN A 916 5.81 27.41 -37.29
C ASN A 916 5.38 25.97 -37.62
N ALA A 917 6.31 25.09 -37.97
CA ALA A 917 6.00 23.69 -38.17
C ALA A 917 5.57 23.03 -36.84
N PRO A 918 4.61 22.10 -36.87
CA PRO A 918 4.21 21.36 -35.70
C PRO A 918 5.36 20.51 -35.17
N VAL A 919 5.33 20.24 -33.86
CA VAL A 919 6.28 19.33 -33.21
C VAL A 919 6.07 17.92 -33.74
N ILE A 920 7.16 17.29 -34.18
CA ILE A 920 7.19 15.90 -34.66
C ILE A 920 8.08 15.06 -33.72
N GLY A 921 7.86 13.75 -33.65
CA GLY A 921 8.66 12.90 -32.79
C GLY A 921 8.01 11.57 -32.45
N HIS A 922 8.52 10.93 -31.41
CA HIS A 922 8.04 9.66 -30.91
C HIS A 922 8.12 9.58 -29.39
N ILE A 923 7.09 8.98 -28.80
CA ILE A 923 7.01 8.64 -27.38
C ILE A 923 7.12 7.12 -27.27
N ARG A 924 8.08 6.63 -26.50
CA ARG A 924 8.21 5.20 -26.18
C ARG A 924 7.72 4.99 -24.77
N ILE A 925 6.75 4.11 -24.59
CA ILE A 925 6.16 3.79 -23.28
C ILE A 925 6.54 2.35 -22.98
N ARG A 926 7.04 2.08 -21.78
CA ARG A 926 7.33 0.74 -21.29
C ARG A 926 6.64 0.50 -19.96
N ALA A 927 6.04 -0.67 -19.82
CA ALA A 927 5.39 -1.11 -18.58
C ALA A 927 5.58 -2.61 -18.42
N LYS A 928 5.31 -3.12 -17.21
CA LYS A 928 5.33 -4.55 -16.93
C LYS A 928 4.15 -5.29 -17.58
N SER A 929 2.98 -4.66 -17.60
CA SER A 929 1.78 -5.18 -18.26
C SER A 929 1.62 -4.61 -19.68
N GLN A 930 1.20 -5.47 -20.61
CA GLN A 930 0.89 -5.08 -21.99
C GLN A 930 -0.25 -4.07 -22.04
N GLY A 931 -1.32 -4.30 -21.26
CA GLY A 931 -2.51 -3.46 -21.25
C GLY A 931 -2.20 -2.04 -20.80
N MET A 932 -1.32 -1.85 -19.82
CA MET A 932 -0.86 -0.53 -19.36
C MET A 932 -0.11 0.23 -20.46
N ALA A 933 0.85 -0.42 -21.14
CA ALA A 933 1.65 0.21 -22.20
C ALA A 933 0.80 0.61 -23.42
N LEU A 934 -0.17 -0.22 -23.79
CA LEU A 934 -1.09 0.08 -24.90
C LEU A 934 -2.09 1.17 -24.52
N SER A 935 -2.76 1.04 -23.37
CA SER A 935 -3.79 1.98 -22.91
C SER A 935 -3.25 3.41 -22.73
N LEU A 936 -2.04 3.54 -22.16
CA LEU A 936 -1.36 4.83 -22.08
C LEU A 936 -1.05 5.41 -23.46
N GLY A 937 -0.61 4.58 -24.41
CA GLY A 937 -0.32 5.03 -25.76
C GLY A 937 -1.56 5.47 -26.53
N ASP A 938 -2.68 4.77 -26.36
CA ASP A 938 -3.97 5.14 -26.95
C ASP A 938 -4.47 6.47 -26.37
N LYS A 939 -4.34 6.69 -25.05
CA LYS A 939 -4.69 7.97 -24.43
C LYS A 939 -3.81 9.11 -24.95
N ILE A 940 -2.52 8.87 -25.14
CA ILE A 940 -1.61 9.84 -25.74
C ILE A 940 -2.04 10.15 -27.18
N ASN A 941 -2.38 9.15 -27.99
CA ASN A 941 -2.91 9.36 -29.36
C ASN A 941 -4.21 10.17 -29.38
N LEU A 942 -5.11 9.93 -28.43
CA LEU A 942 -6.37 10.68 -28.30
C LEU A 942 -6.14 12.14 -27.92
N THR A 943 -5.22 12.39 -26.98
CA THR A 943 -4.92 13.73 -26.45
C THR A 943 -4.06 14.57 -27.40
N GLN A 944 -3.31 13.96 -28.31
CA GLN A 944 -2.52 14.66 -29.33
C GLN A 944 -3.38 15.46 -30.32
N LYS A 945 -4.59 14.97 -30.62
CA LYS A 945 -5.61 15.76 -31.33
C LYS A 945 -6.18 16.72 -30.28
N GLY A 946 -5.76 17.99 -30.34
CA GLY A 946 -6.06 19.02 -29.33
C GLY A 946 -7.55 19.08 -28.91
N PRO A 947 -7.87 19.79 -27.83
CA PRO A 947 -9.18 19.71 -27.16
C PRO A 947 -10.30 19.87 -28.19
N GLN A 948 -11.02 18.77 -28.46
CA GLN A 948 -12.32 18.89 -29.10
C GLN A 948 -13.17 19.67 -28.11
N ASN A 949 -13.35 20.97 -28.35
CA ASN A 949 -14.51 21.66 -27.84
C ASN A 949 -15.70 20.77 -28.23
N LYS A 950 -16.26 20.04 -27.26
CA LYS A 950 -17.58 19.46 -27.39
C LYS A 950 -18.48 20.66 -27.63
N ILE A 951 -18.70 21.00 -28.90
CA ILE A 951 -19.79 21.86 -29.32
C ILE A 951 -21.00 21.04 -28.93
N ILE A 952 -21.53 21.30 -27.73
CA ILE A 952 -22.89 20.96 -27.38
C ILE A 952 -23.71 21.76 -28.38
N SER A 953 -24.06 21.13 -29.50
CA SER A 953 -25.09 21.63 -30.38
C SER A 953 -26.37 21.59 -29.56
N ALA A 954 -26.73 22.72 -28.98
CA ALA A 954 -28.05 22.92 -28.43
C ALA A 954 -29.06 22.71 -29.58
N TYR A 955 -29.78 21.60 -29.52
CA TYR A 955 -31.08 21.40 -30.14
C TYR A 955 -31.99 20.76 -29.11
#